data_AF-A0A955GQV8-F1
#
_entry.id   AF-A0A955GQV8-F1
#
_cell.length_a   1.000
_cell.length_b   1.000
_cell.length_c   1.000
_cell.angle_alpha   90.00
_cell.angle_beta   90.00
_cell.angle_gamma   90.00
#
_symmetry.space_group_name_H-M   'P 1'
#
loop_
_entity.id
_entity.type
_entity.pdbx_description
1 polymer ?
#
loop_
_entity_poly.entity_id
_entity_poly.type
_entity_poly.pdbx_seq_one_letter_code
_entity_poly.pdbx_strand_id
1 'polypeptide(L)'
;MKDYLTTPLESASRKEVDRILDNLGWKTSEFKKDCNVFTERPRTKEEQEKIKAKYPKGRFPDYVLYKSDTYEPIAIIETKRLGHNLASALKQATEYAECLNAPIVFAVDGALIESQWVPSQKHLRFDGQLVTELLGEKGLLKFINAGKHEVFSTKKNTKTKEELINIFDSTNKLLREEGMREGLERFTEFSNLLFLKLIDEIETEREEVGEERRIEKRYCWSAFADKSGQEILDYINSIVLPKLVGKYNHSGEVFADKLGITRPRILKKIVSQLSELTLLDIDSDIKGDAFEYFLKNSVTVGNDLGEYYTPRHVVKLMVDLINPRFGDKVYDPTCGTGGFLIEAFRHIRRNTKLTAANRKVLENETIHGGELTGTAKIAKMNMILAGDGHTHIIQQDSLENPRKNEFDIVLSNFPFSQSTDYAHLYGFANRQGNPVFLKHIVDSLKKGGKAAVVVPDGVLFSKDRDSVAIRKILVETCKIEAVIQTDIYTFAPYTKQPTSIIIFEKGKKTESIWFFDLLNDGFGKTNKRKPIEENDLPLLRTLWSGRETSERSFVIPYEKLDRETYKLFLNYYKAFKPVKFPKELGELCDDFVIGGTPDKKNYDFYGGNHIWATIADMKAREVGDSSLKLSNEGAEKLGDRRKVKPGSLLMSFKLTLGKTAFAGKELFTNEAISSLVLKKEFDTKEIKEYLYHVLPVIDYTPYAQRAAKGLTLNKELIPTVVVPFPKASDREKIVKKKEKFIKEKQDLELALKKNTELYQEFIEREIR
;
A
#
# COMPACT_ATOMS: atom_id res chain seq x y z
N MET A 1 -21.10 -37.75 -29.84
CA MET A 1 -22.51 -37.34 -29.71
C MET A 1 -22.58 -36.24 -28.64
N LYS A 2 -23.08 -35.07 -29.04
CA LYS A 2 -23.28 -33.80 -28.30
C LYS A 2 -22.05 -33.03 -27.83
N ASP A 3 -21.73 -32.01 -28.64
CA ASP A 3 -21.13 -30.74 -28.22
C ASP A 3 -21.82 -30.22 -26.94
N TYR A 4 -21.09 -30.21 -25.84
CA TYR A 4 -21.38 -29.31 -24.73
C TYR A 4 -20.71 -27.99 -25.05
N LEU A 5 -21.41 -27.16 -25.81
CA LEU A 5 -21.13 -25.75 -25.99
C LEU A 5 -21.10 -25.08 -24.61
N THR A 6 -19.90 -24.89 -24.06
CA THR A 6 -19.67 -23.80 -23.10
C THR A 6 -20.06 -22.51 -23.82
N THR A 7 -20.87 -21.66 -23.17
CA THR A 7 -21.19 -20.36 -23.73
C THR A 7 -19.89 -19.63 -24.13
N PRO A 8 -19.80 -18.97 -25.30
CA PRO A 8 -18.54 -18.50 -25.89
C PRO A 8 -17.63 -17.58 -25.04
N LEU A 9 -18.10 -17.10 -23.89
CA LEU A 9 -17.43 -16.11 -23.03
C LEU A 9 -16.79 -16.70 -21.75
N GLU A 10 -17.26 -17.84 -21.22
CA GLU A 10 -16.56 -18.58 -20.13
C GLU A 10 -15.27 -19.24 -20.66
N SER A 11 -15.20 -19.45 -21.98
CA SER A 11 -14.00 -19.92 -22.68
C SER A 11 -12.76 -19.05 -22.42
N ALA A 12 -12.89 -17.74 -22.17
CA ALA A 12 -11.74 -16.86 -22.05
C ALA A 12 -10.99 -17.05 -20.72
N SER A 13 -11.73 -17.07 -19.59
CA SER A 13 -11.14 -17.31 -18.26
C SER A 13 -10.54 -18.71 -18.14
N ARG A 14 -11.18 -19.72 -18.74
CA ARG A 14 -10.65 -21.08 -18.78
C ARG A 14 -9.38 -21.20 -19.61
N LYS A 15 -9.33 -20.60 -20.81
CA LYS A 15 -8.11 -20.52 -21.62
C LYS A 15 -6.95 -19.87 -20.86
N GLU A 16 -7.26 -18.89 -20.03
CA GLU A 16 -6.27 -18.24 -19.17
C GLU A 16 -5.74 -19.20 -18.09
N VAL A 17 -6.64 -19.89 -17.39
CA VAL A 17 -6.28 -20.91 -16.39
C VAL A 17 -5.46 -22.03 -17.03
N ASP A 18 -5.87 -22.57 -18.17
CA ASP A 18 -5.13 -23.62 -18.90
C ASP A 18 -3.68 -23.18 -19.16
N ARG A 19 -3.51 -21.95 -19.64
CA ARG A 19 -2.20 -21.36 -19.93
C ARG A 19 -1.35 -21.17 -18.68
N ILE A 20 -1.94 -20.70 -17.59
CA ILE A 20 -1.24 -20.53 -16.31
C ILE A 20 -0.80 -21.89 -15.76
N LEU A 21 -1.68 -22.89 -15.79
CA LEU A 21 -1.39 -24.24 -15.31
C LEU A 21 -0.25 -24.87 -16.12
N ASP A 22 -0.29 -24.78 -17.45
CA ASP A 22 0.78 -25.25 -18.33
C ASP A 22 2.13 -24.57 -17.99
N ASN A 23 2.12 -23.25 -17.79
CA ASN A 23 3.30 -22.47 -17.42
C ASN A 23 3.87 -22.84 -16.03
N LEU A 24 3.00 -23.27 -15.10
CA LEU A 24 3.38 -23.74 -13.77
C LEU A 24 3.85 -25.20 -13.77
N GLY A 25 3.86 -25.86 -14.93
CA GLY A 25 4.34 -27.23 -15.11
C GLY A 25 3.30 -28.32 -14.88
N TRP A 26 2.03 -27.95 -14.70
CA TRP A 26 0.93 -28.92 -14.62
C TRP A 26 0.72 -29.65 -15.95
N LYS A 27 0.20 -30.88 -15.87
CA LYS A 27 -0.04 -31.77 -17.02
C LYS A 27 -1.55 -31.87 -17.26
N THR A 28 -2.02 -31.08 -18.22
CA THR A 28 -3.45 -30.90 -18.57
C THR A 28 -3.96 -31.88 -19.65
N SER A 29 -3.06 -32.59 -20.32
CA SER A 29 -3.43 -33.50 -21.41
C SER A 29 -3.94 -34.85 -20.87
N GLU A 30 -5.27 -35.00 -20.75
CA GLU A 30 -5.96 -36.21 -20.25
C GLU A 30 -5.61 -37.51 -21.00
N PHE A 31 -5.06 -37.41 -22.22
CA PHE A 31 -4.60 -38.57 -23.01
C PHE A 31 -3.22 -39.11 -22.59
N LYS A 32 -2.49 -38.40 -21.73
CA LYS A 32 -1.16 -38.81 -21.27
C LYS A 32 -1.23 -39.43 -19.88
N LYS A 33 -0.38 -40.43 -19.65
CA LYS A 33 -0.32 -41.18 -18.38
C LYS A 33 0.08 -40.31 -17.19
N ASP A 34 0.81 -39.22 -17.43
CA ASP A 34 1.26 -38.26 -16.42
C ASP A 34 0.26 -37.11 -16.19
N CYS A 35 -0.97 -37.19 -16.73
CA CYS A 35 -1.99 -36.15 -16.54
C CYS A 35 -2.38 -36.02 -15.06
N ASN A 36 -2.18 -34.82 -14.51
CA ASN A 36 -2.45 -34.48 -13.11
C ASN A 36 -3.40 -33.28 -12.95
N VAL A 37 -4.03 -32.83 -14.04
CA VAL A 37 -5.15 -31.87 -14.03
C VAL A 37 -6.30 -32.45 -14.84
N PHE A 38 -7.49 -32.49 -14.25
CA PHE A 38 -8.71 -32.91 -14.95
C PHE A 38 -9.67 -31.74 -15.06
N THR A 39 -10.27 -31.59 -16.25
CA THR A 39 -11.15 -30.47 -16.57
C THR A 39 -12.60 -30.92 -16.59
N GLU A 40 -13.50 -30.11 -16.03
CA GLU A 40 -14.96 -30.32 -15.99
C GLU A 40 -15.42 -31.64 -15.34
N ARG A 41 -14.51 -32.37 -14.67
CA ARG A 41 -14.80 -33.60 -13.93
C ARG A 41 -13.64 -34.02 -13.03
N PRO A 42 -13.91 -34.73 -11.93
CA PRO A 42 -12.90 -35.52 -11.24
C PRO A 42 -12.40 -36.72 -12.05
N ARG A 43 -11.20 -37.18 -11.72
CA ARG A 43 -10.47 -38.28 -12.37
C ARG A 43 -11.24 -39.61 -12.34
N THR A 44 -11.81 -39.99 -11.20
CA THR A 44 -12.41 -41.31 -10.99
C THR A 44 -13.93 -41.27 -10.97
N LYS A 45 -14.57 -42.41 -11.29
CA LYS A 45 -16.03 -42.56 -11.19
C LYS A 45 -16.53 -42.39 -9.74
N GLU A 46 -15.78 -42.86 -8.76
CA GLU A 46 -16.15 -42.74 -7.35
C GLU A 46 -16.21 -41.27 -6.90
N GLU A 47 -15.21 -40.46 -7.27
CA GLU A 47 -15.21 -39.01 -7.03
C GLU A 47 -16.38 -38.31 -7.74
N GLN A 48 -16.71 -38.73 -8.97
CA GLN A 48 -17.86 -38.20 -9.70
C GLN A 48 -19.18 -38.50 -8.97
N GLU A 49 -19.35 -39.71 -8.43
CA GLU A 49 -20.55 -40.07 -7.66
C GLU A 49 -20.63 -39.29 -6.33
N LYS A 50 -19.51 -39.04 -5.64
CA LYS A 50 -19.46 -38.18 -4.44
C LYS A 50 -20.00 -36.78 -4.73
N ILE A 51 -19.64 -36.19 -5.87
CA ILE A 51 -20.15 -34.88 -6.28
C ILE A 51 -21.62 -34.97 -6.68
N LYS A 52 -22.04 -35.98 -7.47
CA LYS A 52 -23.43 -36.13 -7.90
C LYS A 52 -24.40 -36.33 -6.73
N ALA A 53 -23.96 -36.96 -5.64
CA ALA A 53 -24.77 -37.09 -4.43
C ALA A 53 -25.18 -35.73 -3.83
N LYS A 54 -24.31 -34.72 -3.92
CA LYS A 54 -24.58 -33.33 -3.48
C LYS A 54 -25.18 -32.47 -4.60
N TYR A 55 -24.83 -32.73 -5.86
CA TYR A 55 -25.30 -32.01 -7.06
C TYR A 55 -25.94 -32.94 -8.11
N PRO A 56 -27.21 -33.36 -7.91
CA PRO A 56 -27.87 -34.34 -8.77
C PRO A 56 -28.06 -33.88 -10.22
N LYS A 57 -27.92 -32.58 -10.51
CA LYS A 57 -27.96 -32.02 -11.87
C LYS A 57 -26.65 -32.21 -12.66
N GLY A 58 -25.65 -32.91 -12.11
CA GLY A 58 -24.43 -33.28 -12.82
C GLY A 58 -23.44 -32.12 -13.03
N ARG A 59 -23.39 -31.16 -12.11
CA ARG A 59 -22.46 -30.03 -12.18
C ARG A 59 -21.14 -30.39 -11.49
N PHE A 60 -20.04 -30.35 -12.24
CA PHE A 60 -18.70 -30.66 -11.75
C PHE A 60 -17.84 -29.39 -11.63
N PRO A 61 -16.73 -29.43 -10.87
CA PRO A 61 -15.74 -28.35 -10.83
C PRO A 61 -15.10 -28.14 -12.21
N ASP A 62 -14.70 -26.90 -12.48
CA ASP A 62 -14.00 -26.57 -13.72
C ASP A 62 -12.63 -27.26 -13.81
N TYR A 63 -11.87 -27.29 -12.71
CA TYR A 63 -10.59 -28.00 -12.63
C TYR A 63 -10.41 -28.74 -11.31
N VAL A 64 -9.83 -29.92 -11.39
CA VAL A 64 -9.32 -30.67 -10.23
C VAL A 64 -7.84 -30.96 -10.43
N LEU A 65 -7.01 -30.47 -9.50
CA LEU A 65 -5.56 -30.63 -9.50
C LEU A 65 -5.19 -31.80 -8.59
N TYR A 66 -4.36 -32.69 -9.10
CA TYR A 66 -3.96 -33.93 -8.46
C TYR A 66 -2.46 -33.94 -8.17
N LYS A 67 -2.07 -34.51 -7.03
CA LYS A 67 -0.65 -34.79 -6.75
C LYS A 67 -0.11 -35.81 -7.76
N SER A 68 1.03 -35.53 -8.38
CA SER A 68 1.54 -36.28 -9.54
C SER A 68 1.76 -37.77 -9.29
N ASP A 69 2.16 -38.14 -8.06
CA ASP A 69 2.50 -39.52 -7.72
C ASP A 69 1.31 -40.32 -7.14
N THR A 70 0.48 -39.68 -6.31
CA THR A 70 -0.59 -40.36 -5.57
C THR A 70 -1.96 -40.18 -6.20
N TYR A 71 -2.12 -39.19 -7.09
CA TYR A 71 -3.40 -38.75 -7.64
C TYR A 71 -4.44 -38.46 -6.56
N GLU A 72 -4.01 -37.91 -5.43
CA GLU A 72 -4.89 -37.31 -4.44
C GLU A 72 -5.30 -35.91 -4.90
N PRO A 73 -6.60 -35.54 -4.81
CA PRO A 73 -7.04 -34.17 -5.06
C PRO A 73 -6.37 -33.20 -4.08
N ILE A 74 -5.65 -32.21 -4.60
CA ILE A 74 -4.92 -31.23 -3.78
C ILE A 74 -5.45 -29.81 -3.95
N ALA A 75 -6.10 -29.49 -5.07
CA ALA A 75 -6.80 -28.23 -5.22
C ALA A 75 -7.97 -28.31 -6.21
N ILE A 76 -8.95 -27.43 -6.04
CA ILE A 76 -10.04 -27.19 -7.00
C ILE A 76 -9.99 -25.74 -7.49
N ILE A 77 -10.25 -25.53 -8.78
CA ILE A 77 -10.36 -24.19 -9.37
C ILE A 77 -11.77 -24.05 -9.97
N GLU A 78 -12.45 -22.97 -9.61
CA GLU A 78 -13.70 -22.56 -10.24
C GLU A 78 -13.51 -21.22 -10.95
N THR A 79 -13.99 -21.13 -12.19
CA THR A 79 -13.88 -19.94 -13.02
C THR A 79 -15.20 -19.19 -13.12
N LYS A 80 -15.10 -17.86 -13.28
CA LYS A 80 -16.21 -16.97 -13.63
C LYS A 80 -15.80 -16.08 -14.79
N ARG A 81 -16.82 -15.44 -15.37
CA ARG A 81 -16.62 -14.42 -16.41
C ARG A 81 -15.93 -13.20 -15.78
N LEU A 82 -15.04 -12.58 -16.55
CA LEU A 82 -14.38 -11.33 -16.17
C LEU A 82 -15.40 -10.27 -15.75
N GLY A 83 -15.18 -9.62 -14.61
CA GLY A 83 -16.14 -8.64 -14.09
C GLY A 83 -17.06 -9.17 -12.99
N HIS A 84 -17.07 -10.48 -12.71
CA HIS A 84 -17.95 -11.08 -11.71
C HIS A 84 -17.31 -11.20 -10.33
N ASN A 85 -18.15 -11.08 -9.30
CA ASN A 85 -17.78 -11.31 -7.92
C ASN A 85 -17.36 -12.78 -7.67
N LEU A 86 -16.12 -12.96 -7.21
CA LEU A 86 -15.50 -14.27 -6.96
C LEU A 86 -16.04 -15.00 -5.71
N ALA A 87 -16.73 -14.34 -4.79
CA ALA A 87 -17.23 -14.96 -3.57
C ALA A 87 -18.16 -16.15 -3.85
N SER A 88 -18.99 -16.03 -4.90
CA SER A 88 -19.87 -17.12 -5.34
C SER A 88 -19.09 -18.32 -5.89
N ALA A 89 -18.00 -18.06 -6.62
CA ALA A 89 -17.12 -19.06 -7.19
C ALA A 89 -16.31 -19.77 -6.11
N LEU A 90 -15.81 -19.00 -5.14
CA LEU A 90 -15.05 -19.52 -4.02
C LEU A 90 -15.92 -20.44 -3.15
N LYS A 91 -17.17 -20.04 -2.87
CA LYS A 91 -18.13 -20.89 -2.17
C LYS A 91 -18.39 -22.19 -2.94
N GLN A 92 -18.63 -22.11 -4.24
CA GLN A 92 -18.87 -23.28 -5.08
C GLN A 92 -17.65 -24.23 -5.11
N ALA A 93 -16.44 -23.68 -5.25
CA ALA A 93 -15.20 -24.45 -5.20
C ALA A 93 -15.01 -25.15 -3.85
N THR A 94 -15.29 -24.47 -2.74
CA THR A 94 -15.23 -25.04 -1.38
C THR A 94 -16.20 -26.20 -1.22
N GLU A 95 -17.43 -26.08 -1.72
CA GLU A 95 -18.39 -27.17 -1.63
C GLU A 95 -17.99 -28.42 -2.42
N TYR A 96 -17.30 -28.26 -3.56
CA TYR A 96 -16.69 -29.38 -4.31
C TYR A 96 -15.49 -29.96 -3.58
N ALA A 97 -14.66 -29.10 -2.96
CA ALA A 97 -13.45 -29.52 -2.29
C ALA A 97 -13.76 -30.37 -1.07
N GLU A 98 -14.82 -30.05 -0.33
CA GLU A 98 -15.36 -30.88 0.74
C GLU A 98 -15.79 -32.27 0.25
N CYS A 99 -16.38 -32.39 -0.95
CA CYS A 99 -16.76 -33.69 -1.52
C CYS A 99 -15.56 -34.56 -1.90
N LEU A 100 -14.47 -33.92 -2.34
CA LEU A 100 -13.26 -34.60 -2.84
C LEU A 100 -12.14 -34.68 -1.80
N ASN A 101 -12.33 -34.12 -0.61
CA ASN A 101 -11.28 -33.90 0.40
C ASN A 101 -10.07 -33.10 -0.13
N ALA A 102 -10.30 -32.17 -1.06
CA ALA A 102 -9.26 -31.26 -1.52
C ALA A 102 -9.04 -30.14 -0.48
N PRO A 103 -7.81 -29.89 -0.02
CA PRO A 103 -7.55 -28.93 1.06
C PRO A 103 -7.53 -27.47 0.62
N ILE A 104 -7.42 -27.20 -0.69
CA ILE A 104 -7.22 -25.86 -1.24
C ILE A 104 -8.24 -25.59 -2.35
N VAL A 105 -8.74 -24.36 -2.42
CA VAL A 105 -9.56 -23.88 -3.53
C VAL A 105 -9.06 -22.56 -4.09
N PHE A 106 -9.34 -22.36 -5.38
CA PHE A 106 -9.14 -21.12 -6.10
C PHE A 106 -10.42 -20.69 -6.82
N ALA A 107 -10.65 -19.38 -6.84
CA ALA A 107 -11.69 -18.73 -7.62
C ALA A 107 -11.05 -17.73 -8.58
N VAL A 108 -11.41 -17.78 -9.86
CA VAL A 108 -10.72 -17.02 -10.93
C VAL A 108 -11.72 -16.33 -11.86
N ASP A 109 -11.56 -15.04 -12.15
CA ASP A 109 -12.42 -14.31 -13.13
C ASP A 109 -11.68 -13.89 -14.40
N GLY A 110 -10.44 -14.35 -14.59
CA GLY A 110 -9.60 -14.00 -15.75
C GLY A 110 -8.77 -12.72 -15.55
N ALA A 111 -8.91 -12.02 -14.43
CA ALA A 111 -7.97 -10.99 -13.99
C ALA A 111 -7.56 -11.15 -12.52
N LEU A 112 -8.49 -11.57 -11.67
CA LEU A 112 -8.29 -11.74 -10.24
C LEU A 112 -8.36 -13.21 -9.85
N ILE A 113 -7.58 -13.57 -8.84
CA ILE A 113 -7.54 -14.91 -8.25
C ILE A 113 -7.68 -14.76 -6.74
N GLU A 114 -8.65 -15.46 -6.17
CA GLU A 114 -8.77 -15.66 -4.73
C GLU A 114 -8.45 -17.10 -4.39
N SER A 115 -7.79 -17.31 -3.25
CA SER A 115 -7.43 -18.63 -2.75
C SER A 115 -7.89 -18.83 -1.31
N GLN A 116 -8.21 -20.06 -0.93
CA GLN A 116 -8.69 -20.38 0.41
C GLN A 116 -8.23 -21.78 0.86
N TRP A 117 -7.89 -21.87 2.14
CA TRP A 117 -7.69 -23.14 2.85
C TRP A 117 -9.03 -23.66 3.34
N VAL A 118 -9.46 -24.79 2.79
CA VAL A 118 -10.81 -25.34 3.00
C VAL A 118 -11.10 -25.60 4.49
N PRO A 119 -10.22 -26.27 5.27
CA PRO A 119 -10.52 -26.60 6.66
C PRO A 119 -10.83 -25.40 7.58
N SER A 120 -10.17 -24.26 7.37
CA SER A 120 -10.37 -23.06 8.21
C SER A 120 -11.16 -21.97 7.51
N GLN A 121 -11.49 -22.15 6.23
CA GLN A 121 -12.10 -21.14 5.36
C GLN A 121 -11.33 -19.80 5.35
N LYS A 122 -10.03 -19.80 5.63
CA LYS A 122 -9.18 -18.59 5.61
C LYS A 122 -8.40 -18.52 4.30
N HIS A 123 -8.14 -17.30 3.81
CA HIS A 123 -7.33 -17.11 2.61
C HIS A 123 -5.92 -17.67 2.80
N LEU A 124 -5.34 -18.22 1.73
CA LEU A 124 -3.96 -18.66 1.78
C LEU A 124 -3.03 -17.44 1.92
N ARG A 125 -2.05 -17.58 2.79
CA ARG A 125 -1.00 -16.58 3.01
C ARG A 125 0.38 -17.19 2.90
N PHE A 126 1.22 -16.54 2.10
CA PHE A 126 2.64 -16.85 2.02
C PHE A 126 3.41 -15.66 2.57
N ASP A 127 4.21 -15.88 3.63
CA ASP A 127 4.93 -14.83 4.37
C ASP A 127 4.03 -13.63 4.76
N GLY A 128 2.79 -13.93 5.18
CA GLY A 128 1.78 -12.95 5.58
C GLY A 128 1.04 -12.28 4.42
N GLN A 129 1.48 -12.44 3.17
CA GLN A 129 0.83 -11.90 1.99
C GLN A 129 -0.22 -12.86 1.41
N LEU A 130 -1.32 -12.31 0.88
CA LEU A 130 -2.36 -13.11 0.24
C LEU A 130 -1.85 -13.78 -1.05
N VAL A 131 -2.07 -15.09 -1.15
CA VAL A 131 -1.87 -15.83 -2.40
C VAL A 131 -3.01 -15.50 -3.35
N THR A 132 -2.67 -14.71 -4.36
CA THR A 132 -3.58 -14.15 -5.38
C THR A 132 -3.16 -14.62 -6.78
N GLU A 133 -2.52 -15.79 -6.84
CA GLU A 133 -2.07 -16.44 -8.06
C GLU A 133 -2.27 -17.96 -7.93
N LEU A 134 -2.38 -18.65 -9.07
CA LEU A 134 -2.36 -20.11 -9.08
C LEU A 134 -0.95 -20.59 -8.76
N LEU A 135 -0.84 -21.68 -8.02
CA LEU A 135 0.43 -22.26 -7.61
C LEU A 135 0.74 -23.55 -8.38
N GLY A 136 2.02 -23.77 -8.65
CA GLY A 136 2.51 -25.08 -9.07
C GLY A 136 2.36 -26.13 -7.96
N GLU A 137 2.48 -27.40 -8.30
CA GLU A 137 2.32 -28.51 -7.35
C GLU A 137 3.19 -28.35 -6.10
N LYS A 138 4.49 -28.03 -6.27
CA LYS A 138 5.41 -27.76 -5.16
C LYS A 138 4.90 -26.66 -4.22
N GLY A 139 4.28 -25.62 -4.77
CA GLY A 139 3.71 -24.50 -4.02
C GLY A 139 2.51 -24.93 -3.18
N LEU A 140 1.57 -25.66 -3.76
CA LEU A 140 0.42 -26.21 -3.04
C LEU A 140 0.85 -27.16 -1.92
N LEU A 141 1.82 -28.04 -2.20
CA LEU A 141 2.33 -28.99 -1.23
C LEU A 141 2.95 -28.31 0.00
N LYS A 142 3.47 -27.09 -0.10
CA LYS A 142 3.94 -26.34 1.08
C LYS A 142 2.82 -26.10 2.10
N PHE A 143 1.62 -25.72 1.64
CA PHE A 143 0.44 -25.51 2.49
C PHE A 143 -0.10 -26.81 3.04
N ILE A 144 -0.17 -27.84 2.19
CA ILE A 144 -0.67 -29.16 2.56
C ILE A 144 0.21 -29.80 3.62
N ASN A 145 1.53 -29.78 3.41
CA ASN A 145 2.49 -30.34 4.37
C ASN A 145 2.53 -29.55 5.69
N ALA A 146 2.31 -28.23 5.65
CA ALA A 146 2.20 -27.42 6.86
C ALA A 146 0.85 -27.60 7.58
N GLY A 147 -0.19 -28.09 6.89
CA GLY A 147 -1.53 -28.30 7.42
C GLY A 147 -2.28 -27.01 7.77
N LYS A 148 -1.91 -25.86 7.18
CA LYS A 148 -2.48 -24.55 7.54
C LYS A 148 -2.52 -23.58 6.36
N HIS A 149 -3.42 -22.60 6.45
CA HIS A 149 -3.60 -21.54 5.47
C HIS A 149 -2.43 -20.57 5.36
N GLU A 150 -1.56 -20.49 6.37
CA GLU A 150 -0.43 -19.57 6.38
C GLU A 150 0.90 -20.33 6.46
N VAL A 151 1.69 -20.21 5.40
CA VAL A 151 3.01 -20.81 5.29
C VAL A 151 4.06 -19.71 5.21
N PHE A 152 5.17 -19.98 5.88
CA PHE A 152 6.36 -19.16 5.77
C PHE A 152 7.42 -19.96 5.01
N SER A 153 8.31 -19.30 4.29
CA SER A 153 9.42 -19.95 3.60
C SER A 153 10.12 -20.98 4.52
N THR A 154 10.01 -22.28 4.19
CA THR A 154 10.55 -23.36 5.01
C THR A 154 12.07 -23.46 4.88
N LYS A 155 12.74 -23.31 6.02
CA LYS A 155 14.16 -23.64 6.25
C LYS A 155 14.54 -25.01 5.69
N LYS A 156 15.45 -25.05 4.71
CA LYS A 156 16.44 -26.12 4.54
C LYS A 156 17.76 -25.44 4.12
N ASN A 157 18.70 -25.35 5.07
CA ASN A 157 20.06 -24.82 4.93
C ASN A 157 20.25 -23.41 4.33
N THR A 158 19.23 -22.58 4.32
CA THR A 158 19.32 -21.16 3.99
C THR A 158 19.39 -20.32 5.25
N LYS A 159 20.44 -19.49 5.36
CA LYS A 159 20.61 -18.47 6.40
C LYS A 159 19.29 -17.69 6.55
N THR A 160 18.79 -17.55 7.78
CA THR A 160 17.62 -16.73 8.14
C THR A 160 17.77 -15.29 7.65
N LYS A 161 16.66 -14.53 7.53
CA LYS A 161 16.70 -13.08 7.23
C LYS A 161 17.71 -12.34 8.12
N GLU A 162 17.76 -12.70 9.39
CA GLU A 162 18.71 -12.14 10.37
C GLU A 162 20.16 -12.53 10.07
N GLU A 163 20.43 -13.78 9.71
CA GLU A 163 21.77 -14.20 9.30
C GLU A 163 22.23 -13.57 7.97
N LEU A 164 21.33 -13.41 7.01
CA LEU A 164 21.56 -12.65 5.77
C LEU A 164 21.92 -11.20 6.08
N ILE A 165 21.10 -10.55 6.91
CA ILE A 165 21.34 -9.19 7.39
C ILE A 165 22.71 -9.10 8.10
N ASN A 166 23.04 -10.05 8.96
CA ASN A 166 24.32 -10.08 9.66
C ASN A 166 25.51 -10.22 8.70
N ILE A 167 25.40 -11.05 7.66
CA ILE A 167 26.43 -11.18 6.62
C ILE A 167 26.56 -9.87 5.82
N PHE A 168 25.44 -9.24 5.49
CA PHE A 168 25.41 -7.97 4.78
C PHE A 168 26.01 -6.83 5.61
N ASP A 169 25.66 -6.73 6.89
CA ASP A 169 26.22 -5.75 7.84
C ASP A 169 27.72 -5.99 8.07
N SER A 170 28.13 -7.25 8.18
CA SER A 170 29.55 -7.63 8.29
C SER A 170 30.33 -7.23 7.03
N THR A 171 29.75 -7.47 5.85
CA THR A 171 30.34 -7.07 4.57
C THR A 171 30.43 -5.54 4.46
N ASN A 172 29.38 -4.82 4.87
CA ASN A 172 29.38 -3.35 4.91
C ASN A 172 30.47 -2.81 5.82
N LYS A 173 30.70 -3.45 6.97
CA LYS A 173 31.79 -3.10 7.88
C LYS A 173 33.17 -3.31 7.23
N LEU A 174 33.37 -4.40 6.48
CA LEU A 174 34.60 -4.64 5.73
C LEU A 174 34.82 -3.59 4.62
N LEU A 175 33.76 -3.18 3.92
CA LEU A 175 33.82 -2.09 2.93
C LEU A 175 34.11 -0.73 3.59
N ARG A 176 33.61 -0.50 4.80
CA ARG A 176 34.00 0.68 5.59
C ARG A 176 35.46 0.60 6.01
N GLU A 177 35.94 -0.56 6.43
CA GLU A 177 37.36 -0.77 6.71
C GLU A 177 38.18 -0.39 5.49
N GLU A 178 37.75 -0.75 4.25
CA GLU A 178 38.35 -0.39 2.94
C GLU A 178 38.64 1.10 2.75
N GLY A 179 37.97 1.98 3.50
CA GLY A 179 38.11 3.43 3.37
C GLY A 179 37.07 4.03 2.42
N MET A 180 36.12 3.22 1.92
CA MET A 180 35.00 3.69 1.11
C MET A 180 34.06 4.55 1.97
N ARG A 181 33.72 5.74 1.45
CA ARG A 181 32.91 6.72 2.15
C ARG A 181 31.44 6.27 2.22
N GLU A 182 30.67 6.89 3.12
CA GLU A 182 29.28 6.49 3.39
C GLU A 182 28.35 6.71 2.18
N GLY A 183 27.30 5.89 2.08
CA GLY A 183 26.24 6.02 1.07
C GLY A 183 26.42 5.12 -0.15
N LEU A 184 26.48 5.75 -1.34
CA LEU A 184 26.33 5.09 -2.64
C LEU A 184 27.55 4.23 -3.04
N GLU A 185 28.77 4.60 -2.62
CA GLU A 185 30.02 3.92 -3.02
C GLU A 185 30.10 2.51 -2.44
N ARG A 186 29.98 2.36 -1.10
CA ARG A 186 29.94 1.05 -0.44
C ARG A 186 28.81 0.17 -0.95
N PHE A 187 27.63 0.76 -1.12
CA PHE A 187 26.49 0.03 -1.64
C PHE A 187 26.74 -0.50 -3.05
N THR A 188 27.33 0.31 -3.91
CA THR A 188 27.65 -0.07 -5.30
C THR A 188 28.62 -1.25 -5.33
N GLU A 189 29.67 -1.21 -4.51
CA GLU A 189 30.69 -2.27 -4.47
C GLU A 189 30.16 -3.58 -3.87
N PHE A 190 29.37 -3.48 -2.80
CA PHE A 190 28.64 -4.62 -2.26
C PHE A 190 27.74 -5.26 -3.32
N SER A 191 26.96 -4.43 -4.03
CA SER A 191 26.05 -4.90 -5.07
C SER A 191 26.81 -5.61 -6.15
N ASN A 192 27.86 -5.00 -6.72
CA ASN A 192 28.70 -5.61 -7.76
C ASN A 192 29.09 -7.05 -7.37
N LEU A 193 29.65 -7.26 -6.17
CA LEU A 193 30.06 -8.59 -5.70
C LEU A 193 28.87 -9.54 -5.50
N LEU A 194 27.78 -9.08 -4.89
CA LEU A 194 26.58 -9.91 -4.70
C LEU A 194 25.99 -10.37 -6.05
N PHE A 195 26.01 -9.50 -7.06
CA PHE A 195 25.56 -9.84 -8.41
C PHE A 195 26.45 -10.88 -9.09
N LEU A 196 27.78 -10.80 -8.91
CA LEU A 196 28.68 -11.85 -9.41
C LEU A 196 28.32 -13.23 -8.82
N LYS A 197 27.99 -13.28 -7.52
CA LYS A 197 27.54 -14.51 -6.85
C LYS A 197 26.21 -15.00 -7.41
N LEU A 198 25.23 -14.10 -7.56
CA LEU A 198 23.91 -14.45 -8.09
C LEU A 198 23.96 -14.96 -9.53
N ILE A 199 24.79 -14.36 -10.38
CA ILE A 199 24.99 -14.81 -11.76
C ILE A 199 25.50 -16.26 -11.77
N ASP A 200 26.49 -16.60 -10.94
CA ASP A 200 27.02 -17.97 -10.85
C ASP A 200 25.95 -19.00 -10.46
N GLU A 201 25.11 -18.65 -9.48
CA GLU A 201 24.00 -19.51 -9.06
C GLU A 201 22.95 -19.68 -10.16
N ILE A 202 22.55 -18.59 -10.84
CA ILE A 202 21.56 -18.64 -11.93
C ILE A 202 22.07 -19.52 -13.07
N GLU A 203 23.32 -19.39 -13.44
CA GLU A 203 23.92 -20.17 -14.51
C GLU A 203 24.13 -21.64 -14.12
N THR A 204 24.30 -21.92 -12.84
CA THR A 204 24.37 -23.29 -12.31
C THR A 204 22.99 -23.94 -12.31
N GLU A 205 21.95 -23.24 -11.83
CA GLU A 205 20.56 -23.74 -11.88
C GLU A 205 20.12 -24.01 -13.32
N ARG A 206 20.46 -23.13 -14.27
CA ARG A 206 20.22 -23.34 -15.71
C ARG A 206 20.79 -24.67 -16.20
N GLU A 207 22.05 -24.93 -15.88
CA GLU A 207 22.74 -26.15 -16.27
C GLU A 207 22.10 -27.40 -15.64
N GLU A 208 21.69 -27.32 -14.37
CA GLU A 208 21.01 -28.42 -13.66
C GLU A 208 19.65 -28.78 -14.27
N VAL A 209 18.92 -27.80 -14.80
CA VAL A 209 17.65 -28.03 -15.51
C VAL A 209 17.82 -28.32 -17.00
N GLY A 210 19.07 -28.45 -17.48
CA GLY A 210 19.40 -28.79 -18.86
C GLY A 210 19.34 -27.62 -19.85
N GLU A 211 19.30 -26.37 -19.37
CA GLU A 211 19.42 -25.17 -20.21
C GLU A 211 20.90 -24.82 -20.48
N GLU A 212 21.19 -24.24 -21.65
CA GLU A 212 22.52 -23.70 -21.95
C GLU A 212 22.84 -22.46 -21.09
N ARG A 213 24.10 -22.37 -20.67
CA ARG A 213 24.63 -21.19 -19.96
C ARG A 213 24.57 -19.94 -20.86
N ARG A 214 24.03 -18.84 -20.33
CA ARG A 214 24.11 -17.51 -20.93
C ARG A 214 25.46 -16.84 -20.63
N ILE A 215 26.15 -17.26 -19.57
CA ILE A 215 27.48 -16.77 -19.18
C ILE A 215 28.41 -17.97 -18.96
N GLU A 216 29.53 -17.99 -19.68
CA GLU A 216 30.52 -19.06 -19.57
C GLU A 216 31.10 -19.14 -18.15
N LYS A 217 31.38 -20.36 -17.68
CA LYS A 217 31.85 -20.64 -16.31
C LYS A 217 33.07 -19.80 -15.89
N ARG A 218 33.97 -19.46 -16.82
CA ARG A 218 35.15 -18.60 -16.56
C ARG A 218 34.81 -17.17 -16.09
N TYR A 219 33.59 -16.71 -16.31
CA TYR A 219 33.12 -15.39 -15.89
C TYR A 219 32.26 -15.45 -14.63
N CYS A 220 32.06 -16.63 -14.05
CA CYS A 220 31.21 -16.83 -12.89
C CYS A 220 32.04 -16.90 -11.59
N TRP A 221 31.35 -16.67 -10.45
CA TRP A 221 31.92 -16.65 -9.11
C TRP A 221 32.81 -17.86 -8.79
N SER A 222 32.34 -19.06 -9.13
CA SER A 222 33.05 -20.33 -8.89
C SER A 222 34.43 -20.41 -9.56
N ALA A 223 34.71 -19.60 -10.59
CA ALA A 223 36.01 -19.59 -11.26
C ALA A 223 37.12 -18.87 -10.47
N PHE A 224 36.77 -17.99 -9.52
CA PHE A 224 37.74 -17.19 -8.78
C PHE A 224 37.62 -17.26 -7.26
N ALA A 225 36.48 -17.67 -6.70
CA ALA A 225 36.20 -17.57 -5.26
C ALA A 225 37.26 -18.23 -4.34
N ASP A 226 37.87 -19.33 -4.79
CA ASP A 226 38.85 -20.10 -4.03
C ASP A 226 40.29 -19.57 -4.14
N LYS A 227 40.56 -18.61 -5.03
CA LYS A 227 41.90 -18.04 -5.25
C LYS A 227 42.39 -17.17 -4.09
N SER A 228 43.67 -16.81 -4.07
CA SER A 228 44.19 -15.83 -3.10
C SER A 228 43.59 -14.43 -3.33
N GLY A 229 43.62 -13.55 -2.33
CA GLY A 229 42.98 -12.24 -2.44
C GLY A 229 43.46 -11.39 -3.62
N GLN A 230 44.76 -11.48 -3.96
CA GLN A 230 45.33 -10.70 -5.07
C GLN A 230 44.86 -11.29 -6.41
N GLU A 231 44.91 -12.61 -6.54
CA GLU A 231 44.40 -13.30 -7.72
C GLU A 231 42.90 -13.06 -7.94
N ILE A 232 42.09 -13.01 -6.87
CA ILE A 232 40.66 -12.65 -6.96
C ILE A 232 40.52 -11.25 -7.57
N LEU A 233 41.23 -10.26 -7.03
CA LEU A 233 41.14 -8.87 -7.49
C LEU A 233 41.52 -8.77 -8.97
N ASP A 234 42.64 -9.39 -9.35
CA ASP A 234 43.14 -9.37 -10.72
C ASP A 234 42.20 -10.11 -11.68
N TYR A 235 41.64 -11.24 -11.25
CA TYR A 235 40.71 -12.04 -12.05
C TYR A 235 39.38 -11.29 -12.28
N ILE A 236 38.82 -10.69 -11.24
CA ILE A 236 37.57 -9.92 -11.36
C ILE A 236 37.77 -8.74 -12.31
N ASN A 237 38.84 -7.94 -12.10
CA ASN A 237 39.08 -6.73 -12.89
C ASN A 237 39.50 -7.01 -14.34
N SER A 238 40.21 -8.11 -14.60
CA SER A 238 40.79 -8.38 -15.93
C SER A 238 39.95 -9.32 -16.79
N ILE A 239 39.11 -10.15 -16.18
CA ILE A 239 38.38 -11.22 -16.87
C ILE A 239 36.87 -11.06 -16.71
N VAL A 240 36.39 -10.92 -15.47
CA VAL A 240 34.95 -10.95 -15.16
C VAL A 240 34.27 -9.63 -15.54
N LEU A 241 34.69 -8.50 -14.95
CA LEU A 241 34.06 -7.20 -15.16
C LEU A 241 34.08 -6.75 -16.63
N PRO A 242 35.19 -6.89 -17.40
CA PRO A 242 35.17 -6.51 -18.82
C PRO A 242 34.08 -7.22 -19.63
N LYS A 243 33.83 -8.51 -19.34
CA LYS A 243 32.76 -9.28 -19.99
C LYS A 243 31.37 -8.78 -19.58
N LEU A 244 31.15 -8.54 -18.29
CA LEU A 244 29.84 -8.14 -17.76
C LEU A 244 29.49 -6.71 -18.13
N VAL A 245 30.45 -5.79 -18.12
CA VAL A 245 30.31 -4.42 -18.63
C VAL A 245 29.89 -4.47 -20.10
N GLY A 246 30.63 -5.20 -20.94
CA GLY A 246 30.29 -5.34 -22.36
C GLY A 246 28.92 -5.97 -22.62
N LYS A 247 28.41 -6.79 -21.69
CA LYS A 247 27.11 -7.45 -21.81
C LYS A 247 25.93 -6.63 -21.27
N TYR A 248 26.10 -5.91 -20.15
CA TYR A 248 24.99 -5.31 -19.40
C TYR A 248 25.00 -3.78 -19.35
N ASN A 249 26.11 -3.10 -19.68
CA ASN A 249 26.17 -1.64 -19.64
C ASN A 249 25.66 -0.95 -20.92
N HIS A 250 25.07 -1.68 -21.88
CA HIS A 250 24.66 -1.12 -23.18
C HIS A 250 23.57 -0.03 -23.07
N SER A 251 22.81 -0.01 -21.96
CA SER A 251 21.78 1.00 -21.69
C SER A 251 22.09 1.88 -20.49
N GLY A 252 23.36 1.97 -20.10
CA GLY A 252 23.88 2.72 -18.95
C GLY A 252 24.49 1.81 -17.88
N GLU A 253 25.11 2.40 -16.87
CA GLU A 253 25.99 1.67 -15.95
C GLU A 253 25.28 0.63 -15.07
N VAL A 254 25.68 -0.64 -15.19
CA VAL A 254 25.29 -1.78 -14.34
C VAL A 254 26.51 -2.31 -13.59
N PHE A 255 27.64 -2.48 -14.23
CA PHE A 255 28.90 -2.86 -13.59
C PHE A 255 29.91 -1.73 -13.72
N ALA A 256 30.76 -1.55 -12.70
CA ALA A 256 31.93 -0.68 -12.83
C ALA A 256 33.02 -1.41 -13.64
N ASP A 257 33.87 -0.66 -14.35
CA ASP A 257 34.98 -1.24 -15.12
C ASP A 257 35.99 -1.99 -14.25
N LYS A 258 36.13 -1.56 -12.99
CA LYS A 258 36.97 -2.18 -11.97
C LYS A 258 36.28 -2.10 -10.61
N LEU A 259 36.64 -3.01 -9.71
CA LEU A 259 36.29 -2.91 -8.30
C LEU A 259 36.99 -1.69 -7.68
N GLY A 260 36.25 -0.98 -6.83
CA GLY A 260 36.80 0.04 -5.95
C GLY A 260 37.59 -0.53 -4.77
N ILE A 261 37.42 -1.83 -4.48
CA ILE A 261 38.19 -2.52 -3.43
C ILE A 261 39.62 -2.73 -3.91
N THR A 262 40.58 -2.14 -3.18
CA THR A 262 42.01 -2.18 -3.52
C THR A 262 42.80 -3.15 -2.65
N ARG A 263 42.33 -3.47 -1.43
CA ARG A 263 43.09 -4.30 -0.48
C ARG A 263 42.70 -5.78 -0.59
N PRO A 264 43.59 -6.66 -1.11
CA PRO A 264 43.29 -8.07 -1.38
C PRO A 264 42.75 -8.85 -0.19
N ARG A 265 43.25 -8.55 1.02
CA ARG A 265 42.83 -9.22 2.26
C ARG A 265 41.36 -8.99 2.57
N ILE A 266 40.85 -7.78 2.30
CA ILE A 266 39.44 -7.45 2.55
C ILE A 266 38.55 -8.06 1.50
N LEU A 267 38.95 -7.97 0.23
CA LEU A 267 38.22 -8.64 -0.85
C LEU A 267 38.07 -10.15 -0.59
N LYS A 268 39.14 -10.84 -0.19
CA LYS A 268 39.06 -12.27 0.14
C LYS A 268 38.07 -12.55 1.27
N LYS A 269 38.05 -11.73 2.34
CA LYS A 269 37.07 -11.89 3.44
C LYS A 269 35.64 -11.73 2.95
N ILE A 270 35.38 -10.70 2.15
CA ILE A 270 34.04 -10.44 1.59
C ILE A 270 33.62 -11.61 0.70
N VAL A 271 34.48 -12.04 -0.23
CA VAL A 271 34.22 -13.18 -1.12
C VAL A 271 33.99 -14.48 -0.32
N SER A 272 34.75 -14.72 0.74
CA SER A 272 34.51 -15.89 1.61
C SER A 272 33.15 -15.81 2.30
N GLN A 273 32.76 -14.66 2.85
CA GLN A 273 31.46 -14.48 3.50
C GLN A 273 30.28 -14.64 2.53
N LEU A 274 30.38 -14.06 1.33
CA LEU A 274 29.34 -14.17 0.31
C LEU A 274 29.28 -15.58 -0.32
N SER A 275 30.41 -16.31 -0.37
CA SER A 275 30.44 -17.71 -0.84
C SER A 275 29.64 -18.67 0.05
N GLU A 276 29.47 -18.36 1.34
CA GLU A 276 28.63 -19.15 2.25
C GLU A 276 27.12 -19.00 1.95
N LEU A 277 26.74 -18.04 1.12
CA LEU A 277 25.35 -17.81 0.75
C LEU A 277 24.98 -18.71 -0.43
N THR A 278 23.82 -19.34 -0.31
CA THR A 278 23.06 -19.89 -1.45
C THR A 278 21.88 -18.97 -1.65
N LEU A 279 22.06 -17.96 -2.49
CA LEU A 279 21.07 -16.90 -2.64
C LEU A 279 19.82 -17.46 -3.30
N LEU A 280 19.86 -18.14 -4.45
CA LEU A 280 18.70 -18.61 -5.21
C LEU A 280 17.66 -19.41 -4.41
N ASP A 281 18.09 -20.21 -3.43
CA ASP A 281 17.19 -20.98 -2.57
C ASP A 281 16.49 -20.16 -1.48
N ILE A 282 16.94 -18.92 -1.26
CA ILE A 282 16.30 -18.00 -0.33
C ILE A 282 15.02 -17.47 -0.97
N ASP A 283 13.96 -17.36 -0.18
CA ASP A 283 12.70 -16.79 -0.63
C ASP A 283 12.90 -15.44 -1.33
N SER A 284 12.19 -15.21 -2.45
CA SER A 284 12.31 -13.95 -3.19
C SER A 284 11.98 -12.73 -2.34
N ASP A 285 11.06 -12.88 -1.38
CA ASP A 285 10.69 -11.83 -0.45
C ASP A 285 11.74 -11.67 0.65
N ILE A 286 12.37 -12.75 1.14
CA ILE A 286 13.48 -12.66 2.10
C ILE A 286 14.71 -12.01 1.46
N LYS A 287 15.03 -12.35 0.21
CA LYS A 287 16.09 -11.70 -0.57
C LYS A 287 15.76 -10.22 -0.79
N GLY A 288 14.55 -9.94 -1.27
CA GLY A 288 14.07 -8.60 -1.53
C GLY A 288 14.13 -7.75 -0.27
N ASP A 289 13.62 -8.26 0.84
CA ASP A 289 13.64 -7.62 2.15
C ASP A 289 15.06 -7.43 2.71
N ALA A 290 15.95 -8.42 2.57
CA ALA A 290 17.33 -8.32 3.05
C ALA A 290 18.12 -7.31 2.20
N PHE A 291 17.89 -7.31 0.88
CA PHE A 291 18.47 -6.34 -0.04
C PHE A 291 17.91 -4.94 0.21
N GLU A 292 16.60 -4.80 0.43
CA GLU A 292 15.95 -3.55 0.83
C GLU A 292 16.38 -3.08 2.21
N TYR A 293 16.60 -3.98 3.15
CA TYR A 293 17.14 -3.66 4.47
C TYR A 293 18.58 -3.16 4.34
N PHE A 294 19.39 -3.83 3.54
CA PHE A 294 20.75 -3.39 3.24
C PHE A 294 20.77 -2.04 2.51
N LEU A 295 19.87 -1.83 1.55
CA LEU A 295 19.64 -0.55 0.88
C LEU A 295 19.32 0.54 1.89
N LYS A 296 18.33 0.31 2.75
CA LYS A 296 17.97 1.25 3.81
C LYS A 296 19.20 1.56 4.64
N ASN A 297 19.85 0.58 5.24
CA ASN A 297 20.95 0.80 6.17
C ASN A 297 22.21 1.38 5.53
N SER A 298 22.45 1.11 4.26
CA SER A 298 23.63 1.63 3.53
C SER A 298 23.41 3.05 3.02
N VAL A 299 22.16 3.43 2.74
CA VAL A 299 21.77 4.74 2.19
C VAL A 299 21.19 5.69 3.26
N THR A 300 20.84 5.21 4.46
CA THR A 300 20.18 5.99 5.55
C THR A 300 20.97 7.14 6.17
N VAL A 301 22.10 7.56 5.60
CA VAL A 301 22.70 8.85 5.96
C VAL A 301 22.22 9.91 4.97
N GLY A 302 21.00 10.40 5.19
CA GLY A 302 20.41 11.55 4.47
C GLY A 302 19.19 11.24 3.61
N ASN A 303 18.01 11.03 4.23
CA ASN A 303 16.71 11.03 3.55
C ASN A 303 16.31 12.47 3.11
N ASP A 304 17.16 13.16 2.34
CA ASP A 304 16.92 14.55 1.95
C ASP A 304 16.07 14.71 0.68
N LEU A 305 15.86 13.62 -0.08
CA LEU A 305 15.11 13.64 -1.36
C LEU A 305 13.65 13.14 -1.26
N GLY A 306 13.17 12.78 -0.07
CA GLY A 306 11.79 12.30 0.10
C GLY A 306 11.48 10.98 -0.62
N GLU A 307 12.50 10.13 -0.82
CA GLU A 307 12.36 8.81 -1.44
C GLU A 307 11.52 7.88 -0.54
N TYR A 308 10.35 7.49 -1.03
CA TYR A 308 9.44 6.60 -0.31
C TYR A 308 9.41 5.24 -0.98
N TYR A 309 9.77 4.21 -0.23
CA TYR A 309 9.65 2.86 -0.73
C TYR A 309 8.17 2.43 -0.77
N THR A 310 7.73 1.89 -1.90
CA THR A 310 6.36 1.38 -2.05
C THR A 310 6.24 -0.01 -1.43
N PRO A 311 5.36 -0.23 -0.43
CA PRO A 311 5.17 -1.55 0.15
C PRO A 311 4.77 -2.59 -0.91
N ARG A 312 5.34 -3.81 -0.82
CA ARG A 312 5.15 -4.87 -1.82
C ARG A 312 3.68 -5.25 -2.04
N HIS A 313 2.87 -5.26 -0.99
CA HIS A 313 1.44 -5.55 -1.10
C HIS A 313 0.68 -4.46 -1.87
N VAL A 314 1.13 -3.20 -1.82
CA VAL A 314 0.57 -2.10 -2.61
C VAL A 314 1.02 -2.20 -4.07
N VAL A 315 2.29 -2.52 -4.31
CA VAL A 315 2.81 -2.79 -5.67
C VAL A 315 1.99 -3.88 -6.35
N LYS A 316 1.83 -5.02 -5.67
CA LYS A 316 1.05 -6.16 -6.16
C LYS A 316 -0.41 -5.78 -6.44
N LEU A 317 -1.05 -5.07 -5.50
CA LEU A 317 -2.41 -4.56 -5.70
C LEU A 317 -2.52 -3.74 -6.99
N MET A 318 -1.67 -2.74 -7.19
CA MET A 318 -1.74 -1.86 -8.36
C MET A 318 -1.50 -2.62 -9.67
N VAL A 319 -0.53 -3.54 -9.71
CA VAL A 319 -0.28 -4.40 -10.88
C VAL A 319 -1.48 -5.27 -11.18
N ASP A 320 -2.09 -5.90 -10.18
CA ASP A 320 -3.26 -6.76 -10.37
C ASP A 320 -4.48 -5.98 -10.87
N LEU A 321 -4.71 -4.76 -10.35
CA LEU A 321 -5.83 -3.92 -10.76
C LEU A 321 -5.68 -3.40 -12.20
N ILE A 322 -4.44 -3.09 -12.61
CA ILE A 322 -4.11 -2.66 -13.98
C ILE A 322 -4.11 -3.82 -14.95
N ASN A 323 -3.65 -5.00 -14.51
CA ASN A 323 -3.53 -6.24 -15.27
C ASN A 323 -2.75 -6.07 -16.61
N PRO A 324 -1.44 -5.74 -16.56
CA PRO A 324 -0.63 -5.57 -17.77
C PRO A 324 -0.51 -6.88 -18.55
N ARG A 325 -0.47 -6.79 -19.89
CA ARG A 325 -0.50 -7.94 -20.80
C ARG A 325 0.75 -8.02 -21.65
N PHE A 326 0.98 -9.18 -22.27
CA PHE A 326 2.04 -9.32 -23.26
C PHE A 326 1.83 -8.34 -24.42
N GLY A 327 2.89 -7.64 -24.80
CA GLY A 327 2.87 -6.60 -25.83
C GLY A 327 2.67 -5.18 -25.28
N ASP A 328 2.22 -5.03 -24.03
CA ASP A 328 2.16 -3.72 -23.38
C ASP A 328 3.58 -3.21 -23.10
N LYS A 329 3.80 -1.90 -23.30
CA LYS A 329 4.96 -1.19 -22.77
C LYS A 329 4.62 -0.58 -21.42
N VAL A 330 5.33 -1.04 -20.38
CA VAL A 330 5.17 -0.62 -18.99
C VAL A 330 6.25 0.39 -18.63
N TYR A 331 5.85 1.52 -18.05
CA TYR A 331 6.76 2.60 -17.64
C TYR A 331 6.57 2.99 -16.18
N ASP A 332 7.67 3.23 -15.48
CA ASP A 332 7.68 3.95 -14.20
C ASP A 332 8.68 5.12 -14.27
N PRO A 333 8.21 6.38 -14.23
CA PRO A 333 9.09 7.56 -14.35
C PRO A 333 10.00 7.79 -13.14
N THR A 334 9.76 7.11 -12.01
CA THR A 334 10.52 7.25 -10.77
C THR A 334 10.66 5.88 -10.13
N CYS A 335 11.33 4.99 -10.85
CA CYS A 335 11.22 3.56 -10.59
C CYS A 335 11.90 3.10 -9.30
N GLY A 336 12.74 3.93 -8.67
CA GLY A 336 13.51 3.56 -7.49
C GLY A 336 14.27 2.26 -7.75
N THR A 337 14.07 1.25 -6.90
CA THR A 337 14.70 -0.07 -7.02
C THR A 337 14.02 -1.02 -8.01
N GLY A 338 13.01 -0.54 -8.77
CA GLY A 338 12.30 -1.28 -9.81
C GLY A 338 11.09 -2.07 -9.34
N GLY A 339 10.54 -1.81 -8.15
CA GLY A 339 9.49 -2.61 -7.54
C GLY A 339 8.27 -2.87 -8.44
N PHE A 340 7.70 -1.82 -9.05
CA PHE A 340 6.60 -1.96 -10.01
C PHE A 340 7.01 -2.66 -11.29
N LEU A 341 8.20 -2.35 -11.83
CA LEU A 341 8.70 -2.92 -13.07
C LEU A 341 8.89 -4.44 -12.95
N ILE A 342 9.47 -4.89 -11.83
CA ILE A 342 9.71 -6.31 -11.54
C ILE A 342 8.38 -7.06 -11.42
N GLU A 343 7.41 -6.51 -10.68
CA GLU A 343 6.12 -7.18 -10.49
C GLU A 343 5.30 -7.20 -11.78
N ALA A 344 5.29 -6.12 -12.56
CA ALA A 344 4.65 -6.09 -13.88
C ALA A 344 5.29 -7.09 -14.85
N PHE A 345 6.63 -7.18 -14.86
CA PHE A 345 7.36 -8.16 -15.67
C PHE A 345 6.99 -9.60 -15.29
N ARG A 346 6.98 -9.90 -13.98
CA ARG A 346 6.59 -11.22 -13.47
C ARG A 346 5.14 -11.54 -13.79
N HIS A 347 4.23 -10.58 -13.63
CA HIS A 347 2.82 -10.72 -13.97
C HIS A 347 2.64 -11.08 -15.45
N ILE A 348 3.25 -10.32 -16.36
CA ILE A 348 3.18 -10.61 -17.80
C ILE A 348 3.80 -11.99 -18.09
N ARG A 349 4.96 -12.30 -17.50
CA ARG A 349 5.67 -13.57 -17.70
C ARG A 349 4.82 -14.78 -17.27
N ARG A 350 4.22 -14.75 -16.08
CA ARG A 350 3.33 -15.82 -15.57
C ARG A 350 2.13 -16.02 -16.49
N ASN A 351 1.58 -14.90 -16.98
CA ASN A 351 0.45 -14.83 -17.89
C ASN A 351 0.91 -14.73 -19.35
N THR A 352 1.98 -15.40 -19.76
CA THR A 352 2.41 -15.48 -21.17
C THR A 352 3.05 -16.82 -21.46
N LYS A 353 2.69 -17.45 -22.58
CA LYS A 353 3.40 -18.65 -23.04
C LYS A 353 4.81 -18.27 -23.49
N LEU A 354 5.82 -18.82 -22.82
CA LEU A 354 7.22 -18.51 -23.08
C LEU A 354 7.73 -19.25 -24.32
N THR A 355 7.71 -18.57 -25.46
CA THR A 355 8.46 -18.96 -26.68
C THR A 355 9.75 -18.14 -26.78
N ALA A 356 10.73 -18.57 -27.58
CA ALA A 356 11.97 -17.80 -27.78
C ALA A 356 11.69 -16.37 -28.31
N ALA A 357 10.73 -16.22 -29.22
CA ALA A 357 10.32 -14.92 -29.75
C ALA A 357 9.65 -14.05 -28.68
N ASN A 358 8.69 -14.59 -27.92
CA ASN A 358 8.00 -13.84 -26.87
C ASN A 358 8.95 -13.44 -25.74
N ARG A 359 9.90 -14.32 -25.40
CA ARG A 359 10.93 -14.04 -24.40
C ARG A 359 11.75 -12.81 -24.79
N LYS A 360 12.18 -12.69 -26.06
CA LYS A 360 12.96 -11.54 -26.52
C LYS A 360 12.21 -10.22 -26.37
N VAL A 361 10.91 -10.19 -26.73
CA VAL A 361 10.06 -9.00 -26.57
C VAL A 361 9.91 -8.65 -25.09
N LEU A 362 9.63 -9.64 -24.25
CA LEU A 362 9.48 -9.46 -22.81
C LEU A 362 10.76 -8.93 -22.16
N GLU A 363 11.92 -9.47 -22.52
CA GLU A 363 13.24 -9.09 -21.97
C GLU A 363 13.71 -7.73 -22.48
N ASN A 364 13.36 -7.33 -23.71
CA ASN A 364 13.96 -6.14 -24.33
C ASN A 364 13.02 -4.97 -24.56
N GLU A 365 11.72 -5.18 -24.76
CA GLU A 365 10.82 -4.13 -25.27
C GLU A 365 9.72 -3.72 -24.27
N THR A 366 9.43 -4.55 -23.28
CA THR A 366 8.28 -4.40 -22.37
C THR A 366 8.50 -3.40 -21.25
N ILE A 367 9.68 -3.38 -20.60
CA ILE A 367 9.92 -2.63 -19.37
C ILE A 367 10.74 -1.37 -19.63
N HIS A 368 10.26 -0.24 -19.14
CA HIS A 368 10.89 1.09 -19.24
C HIS A 368 10.88 1.76 -17.86
N GLY A 369 11.96 2.47 -17.50
CA GLY A 369 12.07 3.14 -16.21
C GLY A 369 12.96 4.36 -16.23
N GLY A 370 12.58 5.39 -15.49
CA GLY A 370 13.43 6.53 -15.18
C GLY A 370 13.70 6.61 -13.68
N GLU A 371 14.92 6.97 -13.29
CA GLU A 371 15.28 7.20 -11.89
C GLU A 371 16.39 8.27 -11.83
N LEU A 372 16.21 9.29 -10.99
CA LEU A 372 17.13 10.43 -10.93
C LEU A 372 18.50 10.03 -10.37
N THR A 373 18.49 9.15 -9.36
CA THR A 373 19.67 8.79 -8.58
C THR A 373 20.38 7.55 -9.11
N GLY A 374 21.53 7.21 -8.51
CA GLY A 374 22.21 5.94 -8.77
C GLY A 374 21.36 4.70 -8.48
N THR A 375 20.16 4.86 -7.89
CA THR A 375 19.17 3.79 -7.68
C THR A 375 18.71 3.14 -8.99
N ALA A 376 18.84 3.83 -10.14
CA ALA A 376 18.60 3.23 -11.46
C ALA A 376 19.43 1.96 -11.69
N LYS A 377 20.68 1.94 -11.20
CA LYS A 377 21.58 0.79 -11.26
C LYS A 377 21.01 -0.42 -10.53
N ILE A 378 20.39 -0.18 -9.37
CA ILE A 378 19.73 -1.21 -8.56
C ILE A 378 18.52 -1.78 -9.29
N ALA A 379 17.69 -0.93 -9.89
CA ALA A 379 16.54 -1.40 -10.65
C ALA A 379 16.95 -2.30 -11.82
N LYS A 380 17.98 -1.91 -12.59
CA LYS A 380 18.54 -2.74 -13.68
C LYS A 380 18.97 -4.11 -13.19
N MET A 381 19.78 -4.09 -12.15
CA MET A 381 20.28 -5.27 -11.47
C MET A 381 19.14 -6.21 -11.03
N ASN A 382 18.11 -5.67 -10.37
CA ASN A 382 16.95 -6.47 -9.96
C ASN A 382 16.15 -7.02 -11.15
N MET A 383 16.05 -6.28 -12.25
CA MET A 383 15.41 -6.77 -13.48
C MET A 383 16.18 -7.92 -14.13
N ILE A 384 17.52 -7.87 -14.14
CA ILE A 384 18.36 -8.99 -14.62
C ILE A 384 18.06 -10.25 -13.81
N LEU A 385 17.99 -10.14 -12.48
CA LEU A 385 17.64 -11.27 -11.61
C LEU A 385 16.22 -11.79 -11.82
N ALA A 386 15.27 -10.92 -12.14
CA ALA A 386 13.88 -11.30 -12.38
C ALA A 386 13.68 -12.12 -13.67
N GLY A 387 14.68 -12.16 -14.56
CA GLY A 387 14.63 -12.89 -15.82
C GLY A 387 15.00 -12.07 -17.06
N ASP A 388 15.61 -10.90 -16.87
CA ASP A 388 16.03 -9.94 -17.90
C ASP A 388 14.90 -9.04 -18.42
N GLY A 389 15.16 -7.73 -18.49
CA GLY A 389 14.17 -6.65 -18.59
C GLY A 389 14.75 -5.26 -18.33
N HIS A 390 16.08 -5.14 -18.30
CA HIS A 390 16.80 -3.97 -17.81
C HIS A 390 17.13 -2.94 -18.90
N THR A 391 16.88 -3.29 -20.17
CA THR A 391 17.31 -2.55 -21.36
C THR A 391 16.88 -1.09 -21.39
N HIS A 392 15.70 -0.73 -20.87
CA HIS A 392 15.21 0.65 -20.92
C HIS A 392 15.03 1.29 -19.54
N ILE A 393 15.80 0.85 -18.54
CA ILE A 393 15.92 1.56 -17.27
C ILE A 393 17.06 2.57 -17.41
N ILE A 394 16.81 3.85 -17.13
CA ILE A 394 17.78 4.93 -17.39
C ILE A 394 17.90 5.80 -16.14
N GLN A 395 19.15 6.16 -15.79
CA GLN A 395 19.41 7.17 -14.77
C GLN A 395 19.23 8.57 -15.38
N GLN A 396 18.16 9.28 -15.05
CA GLN A 396 17.82 10.59 -15.59
C GLN A 396 16.73 11.29 -14.75
N ASP A 397 16.64 12.62 -14.85
CA ASP A 397 15.44 13.34 -14.43
C ASP A 397 14.32 13.13 -15.47
N SER A 398 13.26 12.43 -15.08
CA SER A 398 12.11 12.17 -15.95
C SER A 398 11.32 13.42 -16.31
N LEU A 399 11.37 14.48 -15.50
CA LEU A 399 10.70 15.76 -15.78
C LEU A 399 11.50 16.63 -16.75
N GLU A 400 12.83 16.52 -16.74
CA GLU A 400 13.70 17.13 -17.76
C GLU A 400 13.55 16.45 -19.12
N ASN A 401 13.16 15.16 -19.13
CA ASN A 401 13.04 14.33 -20.32
C ASN A 401 11.59 13.87 -20.59
N PRO A 402 10.68 14.78 -20.99
CA PRO A 402 9.28 14.46 -21.25
C PRO A 402 9.10 13.32 -22.27
N ARG A 403 8.25 12.36 -21.94
CA ARG A 403 7.84 11.25 -22.83
C ARG A 403 6.41 11.50 -23.29
N LYS A 404 6.09 11.19 -24.55
CA LYS A 404 4.76 11.52 -25.13
C LYS A 404 4.19 10.38 -25.96
N ASN A 405 3.04 9.85 -25.54
CA ASN A 405 2.30 8.80 -26.24
C ASN A 405 3.14 7.56 -26.57
N GLU A 406 3.92 7.08 -25.60
CA GLU A 406 4.87 5.98 -25.78
C GLU A 406 4.46 4.68 -25.09
N PHE A 407 3.74 4.78 -23.97
CA PHE A 407 3.50 3.65 -23.08
C PHE A 407 2.03 3.26 -23.00
N ASP A 408 1.80 1.96 -22.87
CA ASP A 408 0.46 1.39 -22.72
C ASP A 408 0.06 1.41 -21.24
N ILE A 409 1.03 1.16 -20.34
CA ILE A 409 0.83 1.13 -18.90
C ILE A 409 1.83 2.03 -18.19
N VAL A 410 1.37 2.83 -17.22
CA VAL A 410 2.24 3.54 -16.27
C VAL A 410 1.91 3.15 -14.83
N LEU A 411 2.90 2.67 -14.09
CA LEU A 411 2.79 2.34 -12.67
C LEU A 411 3.79 3.21 -11.92
N SER A 412 3.36 3.97 -10.92
CA SER A 412 4.30 4.88 -10.25
C SER A 412 3.91 5.26 -8.82
N ASN A 413 4.94 5.54 -8.03
CA ASN A 413 4.86 6.24 -6.75
C ASN A 413 5.91 7.35 -6.76
N PHE A 414 5.56 8.49 -7.37
CA PHE A 414 6.48 9.62 -7.55
C PHE A 414 6.82 10.29 -6.20
N PRO A 415 7.97 10.98 -6.06
CA PRO A 415 8.35 11.62 -4.81
C PRO A 415 7.42 12.80 -4.48
N PHE A 416 6.88 12.83 -3.26
CA PHE A 416 5.86 13.80 -2.89
C PHE A 416 6.45 15.16 -2.49
N SER A 417 5.71 16.22 -2.81
CA SER A 417 5.98 17.59 -2.33
C SER A 417 7.36 18.13 -2.74
N GLN A 418 7.94 17.58 -3.81
CA GLN A 418 9.18 18.06 -4.40
C GLN A 418 8.98 19.35 -5.19
N SER A 419 10.06 20.11 -5.35
CA SER A 419 10.12 21.26 -6.26
C SER A 419 10.81 20.84 -7.57
N THR A 420 10.44 21.43 -8.70
CA THR A 420 11.07 21.15 -10.00
C THR A 420 11.29 22.43 -10.82
N ASP A 421 12.42 22.50 -11.52
CA ASP A 421 12.73 23.53 -12.52
C ASP A 421 11.95 23.35 -13.84
N TYR A 422 11.40 22.15 -14.06
CA TYR A 422 10.86 21.74 -15.35
C TYR A 422 9.34 21.91 -15.49
N ALA A 423 8.68 22.58 -14.52
CA ALA A 423 7.23 22.80 -14.53
C ALA A 423 6.70 23.44 -15.83
N HIS A 424 7.51 24.33 -16.42
CA HIS A 424 7.19 25.03 -17.67
C HIS A 424 7.02 24.09 -18.87
N LEU A 425 7.72 22.95 -18.91
CA LEU A 425 7.59 21.94 -19.98
C LEU A 425 6.21 21.28 -20.00
N TYR A 426 5.49 21.35 -18.88
CA TYR A 426 4.19 20.73 -18.66
C TYR A 426 3.03 21.74 -18.60
N GLY A 427 3.33 23.03 -18.83
CA GLY A 427 2.34 24.11 -18.82
C GLY A 427 1.93 24.59 -17.43
N PHE A 428 2.76 24.35 -16.41
CA PHE A 428 2.54 24.84 -15.05
C PHE A 428 3.48 25.99 -14.71
N ALA A 429 3.00 26.96 -13.93
CA ALA A 429 3.80 28.12 -13.55
C ALA A 429 4.43 27.98 -12.16
N ASN A 430 3.86 27.16 -11.28
CA ASN A 430 4.43 26.91 -9.96
C ASN A 430 5.41 25.73 -10.06
N ARG A 431 6.50 25.80 -9.29
CA ARG A 431 7.52 24.74 -9.23
C ARG A 431 7.08 23.51 -8.43
N GLN A 432 5.79 23.35 -8.14
CA GLN A 432 5.28 22.20 -7.37
C GLN A 432 5.36 20.93 -8.20
N GLY A 433 6.05 19.90 -7.72
CA GLY A 433 6.28 18.65 -8.45
C GLY A 433 5.03 17.79 -8.63
N ASN A 434 4.10 17.76 -7.68
CA ASN A 434 2.96 16.81 -7.72
C ASN A 434 2.08 16.97 -8.99
N PRO A 435 1.63 18.20 -9.39
CA PRO A 435 0.90 18.36 -10.64
C PRO A 435 1.74 18.03 -11.88
N VAL A 436 3.05 18.34 -11.83
CA VAL A 436 3.99 18.15 -12.95
C VAL A 436 4.21 16.65 -13.22
N PHE A 437 4.46 15.84 -12.19
CA PHE A 437 4.58 14.38 -12.32
C PHE A 437 3.30 13.75 -12.87
N LEU A 438 2.13 14.14 -12.36
CA LEU A 438 0.86 13.64 -12.88
C LEU A 438 0.67 14.00 -14.35
N LYS A 439 1.06 15.21 -14.77
CA LYS A 439 1.01 15.60 -16.18
C LYS A 439 1.98 14.81 -17.05
N HIS A 440 3.20 14.55 -16.57
CA HIS A 440 4.16 13.68 -17.25
C HIS A 440 3.59 12.28 -17.46
N ILE A 441 2.97 11.70 -16.44
CA ILE A 441 2.33 10.39 -16.54
C ILE A 441 1.21 10.41 -17.60
N VAL A 442 0.30 11.41 -17.57
CA VAL A 442 -0.76 11.55 -18.57
C VAL A 442 -0.18 11.71 -19.97
N ASP A 443 0.86 12.51 -20.16
CA ASP A 443 1.46 12.75 -21.48
C ASP A 443 2.17 11.52 -22.03
N SER A 444 2.86 10.77 -21.17
CA SER A 444 3.63 9.58 -21.54
C SER A 444 2.76 8.41 -22.03
N LEU A 445 1.51 8.33 -21.57
CA LEU A 445 0.54 7.32 -21.99
C LEU A 445 0.11 7.51 -23.45
N LYS A 446 -0.01 6.41 -24.20
CA LYS A 446 -0.74 6.35 -25.48
C LYS A 446 -2.24 6.58 -25.25
N LYS A 447 -2.97 6.91 -26.32
CA LYS A 447 -4.45 6.89 -26.29
C LYS A 447 -4.92 5.46 -25.98
N GLY A 448 -5.78 5.30 -24.98
CA GLY A 448 -6.23 4.01 -24.45
C GLY A 448 -5.28 3.39 -23.42
N GLY A 449 -4.11 3.98 -23.18
CA GLY A 449 -3.19 3.53 -22.13
C GLY A 449 -3.72 3.82 -20.73
N LYS A 450 -3.30 3.02 -19.75
CA LYS A 450 -3.76 3.08 -18.36
C LYS A 450 -2.64 3.41 -17.39
N ALA A 451 -2.97 4.11 -16.31
CA ALA A 451 -2.05 4.32 -15.20
C ALA A 451 -2.68 3.97 -13.85
N ALA A 452 -1.85 3.45 -12.94
CA ALA A 452 -2.11 3.46 -11.51
C ALA A 452 -0.99 4.22 -10.81
N VAL A 453 -1.35 5.26 -10.04
CA VAL A 453 -0.38 6.20 -9.46
C VAL A 453 -0.70 6.42 -7.99
N VAL A 454 0.30 6.25 -7.13
CA VAL A 454 0.21 6.71 -5.74
C VAL A 454 0.41 8.23 -5.71
N VAL A 455 -0.51 8.94 -5.06
CA VAL A 455 -0.50 10.40 -4.96
C VAL A 455 -0.70 10.86 -3.51
N PRO A 456 -0.12 11.99 -3.09
CA PRO A 456 -0.47 12.61 -1.82
C PRO A 456 -1.86 13.25 -1.94
N ASP A 457 -2.72 13.06 -0.92
CA ASP A 457 -4.12 13.52 -1.00
C ASP A 457 -4.25 15.02 -1.30
N GLY A 458 -3.25 15.83 -0.91
CA GLY A 458 -3.22 17.27 -1.17
C GLY A 458 -3.46 17.65 -2.65
N VAL A 459 -2.91 16.88 -3.62
CA VAL A 459 -3.13 17.16 -5.05
C VAL A 459 -4.58 16.89 -5.48
N LEU A 460 -5.31 16.08 -4.72
CA LEU A 460 -6.70 15.69 -5.01
C LEU A 460 -7.75 16.70 -4.51
N PHE A 461 -7.40 17.60 -3.58
CA PHE A 461 -8.36 18.57 -3.03
C PHE A 461 -7.84 20.02 -2.87
N SER A 462 -6.54 20.27 -3.02
CA SER A 462 -5.98 21.63 -2.88
C SER A 462 -6.59 22.61 -3.87
N LYS A 463 -6.81 23.85 -3.44
CA LYS A 463 -7.28 24.97 -4.27
C LYS A 463 -6.14 25.67 -5.04
N ASP A 464 -4.90 25.19 -4.91
CA ASP A 464 -3.78 25.67 -5.72
C ASP A 464 -4.08 25.55 -7.22
N ARG A 465 -3.71 26.59 -7.98
CA ARG A 465 -4.04 26.71 -9.42
C ARG A 465 -3.59 25.50 -10.22
N ASP A 466 -2.36 25.02 -10.00
CA ASP A 466 -1.78 23.95 -10.81
C ASP A 466 -2.36 22.59 -10.38
N SER A 467 -2.69 22.43 -9.09
CA SER A 467 -3.45 21.28 -8.59
C SER A 467 -4.88 21.21 -9.16
N VAL A 468 -5.59 22.34 -9.28
CA VAL A 468 -6.91 22.40 -9.93
C VAL A 468 -6.77 22.08 -11.42
N ALA A 469 -5.76 22.65 -12.09
CA ALA A 469 -5.52 22.44 -13.51
C ALA A 469 -5.24 20.96 -13.85
N ILE A 470 -4.39 20.26 -13.09
CA ILE A 470 -4.14 18.84 -13.34
C ILE A 470 -5.36 17.95 -13.09
N ARG A 471 -6.19 18.24 -12.06
CA ARG A 471 -7.43 17.51 -11.83
C ARG A 471 -8.43 17.71 -12.97
N LYS A 472 -8.54 18.93 -13.49
CA LYS A 472 -9.34 19.22 -14.67
C LYS A 472 -8.86 18.41 -15.88
N ILE A 473 -7.54 18.39 -16.15
CA ILE A 473 -6.95 17.59 -17.23
C ILE A 473 -7.32 16.11 -17.07
N LEU A 474 -7.14 15.53 -15.88
CA LEU A 474 -7.48 14.14 -15.61
C LEU A 474 -8.96 13.86 -15.87
N VAL A 475 -9.85 14.69 -15.36
CA VAL A 475 -11.30 14.49 -15.51
C VAL A 475 -11.77 14.66 -16.96
N GLU A 476 -11.20 15.60 -17.71
CA GLU A 476 -11.65 15.96 -19.06
C GLU A 476 -11.00 15.11 -20.16
N THR A 477 -9.78 14.60 -19.93
CA THR A 477 -9.01 13.87 -20.94
C THR A 477 -8.76 12.40 -20.61
N CYS A 478 -8.99 12.00 -19.35
CA CYS A 478 -8.87 10.62 -18.89
C CYS A 478 -10.18 10.12 -18.30
N LYS A 479 -10.43 8.81 -18.43
CA LYS A 479 -11.47 8.10 -17.71
C LYS A 479 -10.85 7.65 -16.40
N ILE A 480 -11.12 8.39 -15.32
CA ILE A 480 -10.71 8.00 -13.98
C ILE A 480 -11.60 6.81 -13.58
N GLU A 481 -11.00 5.62 -13.51
CA GLU A 481 -11.73 4.41 -13.11
C GLU A 481 -11.93 4.38 -11.60
N ALA A 482 -10.93 4.79 -10.83
CA ALA A 482 -11.02 4.77 -9.37
C ALA A 482 -10.08 5.74 -8.65
N VAL A 483 -10.50 6.10 -7.43
CA VAL A 483 -9.64 6.70 -6.40
C VAL A 483 -9.75 5.84 -5.13
N ILE A 484 -8.65 5.18 -4.77
CA ILE A 484 -8.55 4.32 -3.59
C ILE A 484 -7.78 5.09 -2.51
N GLN A 485 -8.46 5.54 -1.47
CA GLN A 485 -7.83 6.30 -0.39
C GLN A 485 -7.23 5.36 0.65
N THR A 486 -5.93 5.46 0.92
CA THR A 486 -5.22 4.53 1.81
C THR A 486 -5.13 5.06 3.24
N ASP A 487 -4.92 4.17 4.21
CA ASP A 487 -4.65 4.55 5.60
C ASP A 487 -3.30 5.27 5.70
N ILE A 488 -3.18 6.22 6.65
CA ILE A 488 -1.96 7.01 6.84
C ILE A 488 -0.73 6.16 7.23
N TYR A 489 -0.94 4.92 7.68
CA TYR A 489 0.12 3.99 8.02
C TYR A 489 0.56 3.10 6.86
N THR A 490 -0.15 3.10 5.72
CA THR A 490 0.17 2.22 4.58
C THR A 490 1.64 2.31 4.17
N PHE A 491 2.18 3.54 4.11
CA PHE A 491 3.57 3.82 3.74
C PHE A 491 4.49 4.12 4.95
N ALA A 492 4.11 3.73 6.16
CA ALA A 492 5.00 3.86 7.32
C ALA A 492 6.15 2.83 7.25
N PRO A 493 7.34 3.12 7.80
CA PRO A 493 7.71 4.33 8.54
C PRO A 493 8.10 5.53 7.65
N TYR A 494 8.08 5.39 6.33
CA TYR A 494 8.63 6.39 5.42
C TYR A 494 7.81 7.67 5.37
N THR A 495 6.49 7.55 5.30
CA THR A 495 5.59 8.71 5.37
C THR A 495 4.31 8.38 6.13
N LYS A 496 3.79 9.40 6.81
CA LYS A 496 2.43 9.43 7.39
C LYS A 496 1.53 10.45 6.68
N GLN A 497 2.00 10.98 5.55
CA GLN A 497 1.19 11.84 4.69
C GLN A 497 0.01 11.01 4.18
N PRO A 498 -1.23 11.53 4.25
CA PRO A 498 -2.38 10.90 3.62
C PRO A 498 -2.16 10.73 2.12
N THR A 499 -2.45 9.54 1.62
CA THR A 499 -2.17 9.11 0.26
C THR A 499 -3.36 8.37 -0.32
N SER A 500 -3.44 8.41 -1.65
CA SER A 500 -4.45 7.72 -2.43
C SER A 500 -3.80 7.09 -3.66
N ILE A 501 -4.43 6.07 -4.23
CA ILE A 501 -4.08 5.50 -5.52
C ILE A 501 -5.14 5.98 -6.52
N ILE A 502 -4.72 6.64 -7.60
CA ILE A 502 -5.60 6.99 -8.72
C ILE A 502 -5.36 6.04 -9.89
N ILE A 503 -6.44 5.51 -10.45
CA ILE A 503 -6.41 4.62 -11.61
C ILE A 503 -7.20 5.25 -12.75
N PHE A 504 -6.59 5.42 -13.93
CA PHE A 504 -7.22 6.08 -15.06
C PHE A 504 -6.74 5.58 -16.42
N GLU A 505 -7.59 5.76 -17.45
CA GLU A 505 -7.30 5.47 -18.86
C GLU A 505 -7.29 6.78 -19.68
N LYS A 506 -6.25 7.02 -20.49
CA LYS A 506 -6.13 8.23 -21.32
C LYS A 506 -7.01 8.17 -22.56
N GLY A 507 -7.61 9.30 -22.93
CA GLY A 507 -8.27 9.50 -24.22
C GLY A 507 -9.78 9.33 -24.21
N LYS A 508 -10.38 9.18 -23.03
CA LYS A 508 -11.81 9.18 -22.78
C LYS A 508 -12.10 10.18 -21.67
N LYS A 509 -13.24 10.86 -21.69
CA LYS A 509 -13.65 11.74 -20.59
C LYS A 509 -14.16 10.90 -19.41
N THR A 510 -14.01 11.39 -18.18
CA THR A 510 -14.60 10.75 -17.01
C THR A 510 -16.12 10.93 -16.99
N GLU A 511 -16.85 9.82 -16.92
CA GLU A 511 -18.32 9.78 -16.76
C GLU A 511 -18.74 9.54 -15.31
N SER A 512 -17.98 8.72 -14.58
CA SER A 512 -18.19 8.44 -13.17
C SER A 512 -16.88 7.96 -12.54
N ILE A 513 -16.74 8.14 -11.24
CA ILE A 513 -15.56 7.75 -10.47
C ILE A 513 -15.98 6.80 -9.35
N TRP A 514 -15.31 5.65 -9.25
CA TRP A 514 -15.47 4.73 -8.11
C TRP A 514 -14.48 5.08 -7.00
N PHE A 515 -14.99 5.32 -5.81
CA PHE A 515 -14.18 5.61 -4.63
C PHE A 515 -14.13 4.38 -3.72
N PHE A 516 -12.95 4.07 -3.15
CA PHE A 516 -12.78 3.00 -2.16
C PHE A 516 -11.97 3.49 -0.97
N ASP A 517 -12.46 3.27 0.25
CA ASP A 517 -11.83 3.66 1.53
C ASP A 517 -11.06 2.47 2.12
N LEU A 518 -9.76 2.38 1.83
CA LEU A 518 -8.88 1.31 2.30
C LEU A 518 -8.38 1.64 3.72
N LEU A 519 -9.04 1.08 4.74
CA LEU A 519 -8.73 1.37 6.14
C LEU A 519 -7.70 0.43 6.75
N ASN A 520 -7.70 -0.83 6.31
CA ASN A 520 -6.78 -1.86 6.76
C ASN A 520 -6.23 -2.59 5.55
N ASP A 521 -4.92 -2.57 5.36
CA ASP A 521 -4.23 -3.21 4.25
C ASP A 521 -3.55 -4.53 4.64
N GLY A 522 -3.98 -5.14 5.75
CA GLY A 522 -3.39 -6.37 6.28
C GLY A 522 -2.19 -6.16 7.19
N PHE A 523 -1.86 -4.90 7.54
CA PHE A 523 -0.73 -4.59 8.43
C PHE A 523 -1.10 -3.61 9.55
N GLY A 524 -0.50 -3.81 10.72
CA GLY A 524 -0.73 -3.00 11.91
C GLY A 524 -0.38 -1.52 11.72
N LYS A 525 -1.13 -0.64 12.38
CA LYS A 525 -1.00 0.83 12.32
C LYS A 525 0.17 1.36 13.17
N THR A 526 1.36 0.85 12.90
CA THR A 526 2.61 1.20 13.58
C THR A 526 3.75 1.31 12.58
N ASN A 527 4.84 1.96 12.96
CA ASN A 527 6.05 2.05 12.12
C ASN A 527 6.66 0.66 11.78
N LYS A 528 6.38 -0.37 12.59
CA LYS A 528 6.90 -1.73 12.36
C LYS A 528 6.08 -2.52 11.33
N ARG A 529 4.85 -2.08 11.02
CA ARG A 529 3.96 -2.69 10.01
C ARG A 529 3.96 -4.22 10.04
N LYS A 530 3.64 -4.81 11.20
CA LYS A 530 3.50 -6.27 11.31
C LYS A 530 2.20 -6.74 10.67
N PRO A 531 2.16 -7.89 9.98
CA PRO A 531 0.91 -8.45 9.45
C PRO A 531 -0.17 -8.60 10.53
N ILE A 532 -1.44 -8.37 10.15
CA ILE A 532 -2.65 -8.53 10.97
C ILE A 532 -3.76 -9.21 10.16
N GLU A 533 -4.82 -9.63 10.85
CA GLU A 533 -5.96 -10.30 10.21
C GLU A 533 -6.83 -9.33 9.41
N GLU A 534 -7.08 -8.13 9.94
CA GLU A 534 -7.91 -7.11 9.30
C GLU A 534 -7.30 -6.64 7.97
N ASN A 535 -8.02 -6.90 6.88
CA ASN A 535 -7.54 -6.65 5.53
C ASN A 535 -8.70 -6.38 4.56
N ASP A 536 -8.77 -5.16 4.04
CA ASP A 536 -9.76 -4.70 3.07
C ASP A 536 -9.34 -5.02 1.61
N LEU A 537 -8.09 -5.47 1.37
CA LEU A 537 -7.59 -5.76 0.02
C LEU A 537 -8.37 -6.86 -0.73
N PRO A 538 -8.77 -7.99 -0.09
CA PRO A 538 -9.66 -8.96 -0.72
C PRO A 538 -10.96 -8.31 -1.18
N LEU A 539 -11.63 -7.57 -0.29
CA LEU A 539 -12.89 -6.90 -0.60
C LEU A 539 -12.73 -5.92 -1.77
N LEU A 540 -11.65 -5.13 -1.78
CA LEU A 540 -11.34 -4.22 -2.89
C LEU A 540 -11.27 -4.96 -4.22
N ARG A 541 -10.55 -6.09 -4.25
CA ARG A 541 -10.42 -6.93 -5.45
C ARG A 541 -11.76 -7.49 -5.88
N THR A 542 -12.53 -8.06 -4.95
CA THR A 542 -13.85 -8.62 -5.23
C THR A 542 -14.78 -7.57 -5.85
N LEU A 543 -14.77 -6.33 -5.34
CA LEU A 543 -15.61 -5.24 -5.84
C LEU A 543 -15.02 -4.54 -7.06
N TRP A 544 -13.72 -4.72 -7.34
CA TRP A 544 -13.04 -4.11 -8.47
C TRP A 544 -13.75 -4.52 -9.74
N SER A 545 -13.94 -5.78 -10.05
CA SER A 545 -14.43 -6.22 -11.37
C SER A 545 -15.76 -5.55 -11.79
N GLY A 546 -16.72 -5.37 -10.87
CA GLY A 546 -18.00 -4.67 -11.09
C GLY A 546 -18.10 -3.20 -10.66
N ARG A 547 -17.08 -2.63 -9.98
CA ARG A 547 -17.12 -1.30 -9.31
C ARG A 547 -18.36 -1.18 -8.41
N GLU A 548 -18.68 -2.28 -7.71
CA GLU A 548 -19.86 -2.39 -6.86
C GLU A 548 -19.78 -1.43 -5.66
N THR A 549 -20.94 -0.99 -5.17
CA THR A 549 -21.04 -0.12 -3.98
C THR A 549 -21.09 -0.97 -2.70
N SER A 550 -20.45 -0.51 -1.64
CA SER A 550 -20.40 -1.18 -0.34
C SER A 550 -20.24 -0.16 0.80
N GLU A 551 -20.10 -0.63 2.04
CA GLU A 551 -19.73 0.27 3.15
C GLU A 551 -18.36 0.95 2.96
N ARG A 552 -17.49 0.36 2.12
CA ARG A 552 -16.15 0.88 1.79
C ARG A 552 -16.10 1.63 0.48
N SER A 553 -17.14 1.57 -0.36
CA SER A 553 -17.04 2.06 -1.74
C SER A 553 -18.33 2.62 -2.29
N PHE A 554 -18.23 3.60 -3.18
CA PHE A 554 -19.38 4.22 -3.83
C PHE A 554 -18.98 4.86 -5.17
N VAL A 555 -19.96 5.08 -6.05
CA VAL A 555 -19.76 5.72 -7.35
C VAL A 555 -20.29 7.15 -7.34
N ILE A 556 -19.50 8.07 -7.89
CA ILE A 556 -19.89 9.46 -8.10
C ILE A 556 -19.96 9.76 -9.60
N PRO A 557 -21.14 10.12 -10.14
CA PRO A 557 -21.28 10.52 -11.54
C PRO A 557 -20.65 11.90 -11.78
N TYR A 558 -20.22 12.16 -13.01
CA TYR A 558 -19.52 13.36 -13.43
C TYR A 558 -20.28 14.65 -13.09
N GLU A 559 -21.61 14.62 -13.09
CA GLU A 559 -22.49 15.75 -12.79
C GLU A 559 -22.41 16.21 -11.33
N LYS A 560 -22.00 15.31 -10.42
CA LYS A 560 -21.84 15.62 -9.00
C LYS A 560 -20.44 16.13 -8.64
N LEU A 561 -19.51 16.16 -9.59
CA LEU A 561 -18.18 16.71 -9.37
C LEU A 561 -18.24 18.24 -9.29
N ASP A 562 -17.51 18.81 -8.32
CA ASP A 562 -17.30 20.25 -8.21
C ASP A 562 -16.67 20.79 -9.52
N ARG A 563 -17.37 21.70 -10.20
CA ARG A 563 -16.95 22.27 -11.49
C ARG A 563 -15.88 23.35 -11.39
N GLU A 564 -15.68 23.93 -10.21
CA GLU A 564 -14.65 24.94 -9.99
C GLU A 564 -13.33 24.27 -9.63
N THR A 565 -13.38 23.29 -8.72
CA THR A 565 -12.16 22.72 -8.14
C THR A 565 -11.86 21.29 -8.57
N TYR A 566 -12.81 20.58 -9.21
CA TYR A 566 -12.64 19.19 -9.68
C TYR A 566 -12.07 18.27 -8.60
N LYS A 567 -12.54 18.38 -7.35
CA LYS A 567 -12.05 17.56 -6.23
C LYS A 567 -12.16 16.07 -6.54
N LEU A 568 -11.11 15.33 -6.22
CA LEU A 568 -11.01 13.88 -6.39
C LEU A 568 -10.73 13.19 -5.04
N PHE A 569 -11.34 13.69 -3.97
CA PHE A 569 -11.08 13.24 -2.59
C PHE A 569 -12.28 12.51 -2.01
N LEU A 570 -12.09 11.29 -1.52
CA LEU A 570 -13.19 10.39 -1.13
C LEU A 570 -14.10 11.01 -0.07
N ASN A 571 -13.51 11.60 0.99
CA ASN A 571 -14.28 12.15 2.10
C ASN A 571 -15.20 13.31 1.68
N TYR A 572 -14.86 14.02 0.60
CA TYR A 572 -15.69 15.09 0.06
C TYR A 572 -17.02 14.58 -0.51
N TYR A 573 -17.05 13.31 -0.96
CA TYR A 573 -18.20 12.70 -1.62
C TYR A 573 -18.88 11.59 -0.82
N LYS A 574 -18.30 11.17 0.32
CA LYS A 574 -18.86 10.12 1.17
C LYS A 574 -20.29 10.51 1.57
N ALA A 575 -21.26 9.63 1.35
CA ALA A 575 -22.66 9.95 1.63
C ALA A 575 -22.86 10.14 3.14
N PHE A 576 -23.29 11.33 3.55
CA PHE A 576 -23.69 11.60 4.92
C PHE A 576 -25.18 11.32 5.11
N LYS A 577 -25.55 10.83 6.29
CA LYS A 577 -26.97 10.80 6.66
C LYS A 577 -27.47 12.25 6.64
N PRO A 578 -28.50 12.58 5.84
CA PRO A 578 -29.00 13.95 5.75
C PRO A 578 -29.42 14.40 7.15
N VAL A 579 -28.81 15.50 7.59
CA VAL A 579 -29.08 16.11 8.88
C VAL A 579 -30.46 16.75 8.81
N LYS A 580 -31.38 16.33 9.68
CA LYS A 580 -32.71 16.97 9.79
C LYS A 580 -32.54 18.36 10.39
N PHE A 581 -33.15 19.37 9.76
CA PHE A 581 -33.02 20.78 10.10
C PHE A 581 -31.56 21.24 10.09
N PRO A 582 -30.87 21.15 8.94
CA PRO A 582 -29.44 21.45 8.88
C PRO A 582 -29.18 22.94 9.11
N LYS A 583 -28.09 23.25 9.81
CA LYS A 583 -27.54 24.59 9.90
C LYS A 583 -26.03 24.54 9.96
N GLU A 584 -25.35 25.33 9.14
CA GLU A 584 -23.89 25.44 9.20
C GLU A 584 -23.45 26.20 10.46
N LEU A 585 -22.32 25.85 11.05
CA LEU A 585 -21.77 26.60 12.17
C LEU A 585 -21.47 28.05 11.79
N GLY A 586 -21.09 28.33 10.53
CA GLY A 586 -20.92 29.68 10.02
C GLY A 586 -22.22 30.51 9.97
N GLU A 587 -23.38 29.86 9.95
CA GLU A 587 -24.66 30.56 10.08
C GLU A 587 -24.96 30.95 11.54
N LEU A 588 -24.44 30.18 12.51
CA LEU A 588 -24.68 30.35 13.94
C LEU A 588 -23.64 31.23 14.65
N CYS A 589 -22.42 31.30 14.12
CA CYS A 589 -21.28 32.00 14.71
C CYS A 589 -20.86 33.22 13.88
N ASP A 590 -20.45 34.30 14.54
CA ASP A 590 -19.78 35.45 13.93
C ASP A 590 -18.26 35.27 13.84
N ASP A 591 -17.63 34.55 14.79
CA ASP A 591 -16.20 34.24 14.76
C ASP A 591 -15.89 32.89 15.43
N PHE A 592 -14.75 32.33 15.03
CA PHE A 592 -14.13 31.14 15.61
C PHE A 592 -12.75 31.54 16.13
N VAL A 593 -12.67 31.87 17.43
CA VAL A 593 -11.44 32.34 18.05
C VAL A 593 -10.53 31.15 18.33
N ILE A 594 -9.60 30.90 17.41
CA ILE A 594 -8.61 29.81 17.50
C ILE A 594 -7.49 30.19 18.49
N GLY A 595 -7.26 29.30 19.45
CA GLY A 595 -6.17 29.42 20.41
C GLY A 595 -4.78 29.40 19.77
N GLY A 596 -3.75 29.65 20.57
CA GLY A 596 -2.36 29.75 20.10
C GLY A 596 -1.38 29.06 21.03
N THR A 597 -0.25 28.68 20.47
CA THR A 597 0.89 28.15 21.20
C THR A 597 2.06 29.12 21.00
N PRO A 598 2.53 29.80 22.06
CA PRO A 598 3.79 30.56 22.02
C PRO A 598 4.97 29.65 21.69
N ASP A 599 6.14 30.22 21.40
CA ASP A 599 7.32 29.40 21.11
C ASP A 599 7.69 28.55 22.34
N LYS A 600 7.60 27.23 22.18
CA LYS A 600 7.88 26.26 23.25
C LYS A 600 9.35 26.28 23.69
N LYS A 601 10.25 26.84 22.89
CA LYS A 601 11.66 26.99 23.23
C LYS A 601 11.92 28.21 24.11
N ASN A 602 11.00 29.15 24.16
CA ASN A 602 11.08 30.29 25.07
C ASN A 602 10.31 29.97 26.36
N TYR A 603 11.06 29.57 27.39
CA TYR A 603 10.49 29.18 28.67
C TYR A 603 9.83 30.35 29.42
N ASP A 604 10.22 31.60 29.13
CA ASP A 604 9.68 32.80 29.78
C ASP A 604 8.20 33.03 29.46
N PHE A 605 7.67 32.41 28.39
CA PHE A 605 6.24 32.47 28.05
C PHE A 605 5.36 31.60 28.95
N TYR A 606 5.92 30.73 29.78
CA TYR A 606 5.19 29.73 30.56
C TYR A 606 5.40 29.91 32.08
N GLY A 607 4.51 29.31 32.89
CA GLY A 607 4.66 29.26 34.34
C GLY A 607 4.08 30.44 35.12
N GLY A 608 3.23 31.26 34.50
CA GLY A 608 2.55 32.38 35.18
C GLY A 608 1.15 32.05 35.71
N ASN A 609 0.28 33.06 35.72
CA ASN A 609 -1.07 32.99 36.31
C ASN A 609 -2.20 32.87 35.27
N HIS A 610 -1.90 33.06 33.98
CA HIS A 610 -2.92 32.98 32.92
C HIS A 610 -3.18 31.53 32.56
N ILE A 611 -4.42 31.06 32.72
CA ILE A 611 -4.81 29.68 32.39
C ILE A 611 -4.60 29.45 30.88
N TRP A 612 -3.90 28.37 30.52
CA TRP A 612 -3.70 27.98 29.13
C TRP A 612 -4.18 26.54 28.89
N ALA A 613 -5.44 26.44 28.48
CA ALA A 613 -6.14 25.18 28.39
C ALA A 613 -5.81 24.39 27.13
N THR A 614 -5.73 23.07 27.30
CA THR A 614 -5.58 22.07 26.24
C THR A 614 -6.80 21.14 26.20
N ILE A 615 -6.88 20.27 25.17
CA ILE A 615 -7.98 19.31 25.03
C ILE A 615 -8.06 18.35 26.25
N ALA A 616 -6.92 18.12 26.91
CA ALA A 616 -6.84 17.30 28.11
C ALA A 616 -7.55 17.94 29.32
N ASP A 617 -7.72 19.27 29.34
CA ASP A 617 -8.38 19.99 30.43
C ASP A 617 -9.91 19.99 30.28
N MET A 618 -10.41 19.74 29.06
CA MET A 618 -11.84 19.65 28.74
C MET A 618 -12.46 18.32 29.24
N LYS A 619 -12.15 17.87 30.45
CA LYS A 619 -12.69 16.63 31.04
C LYS A 619 -14.05 16.84 31.69
N ALA A 620 -14.25 18.02 32.28
CA ALA A 620 -15.47 18.43 32.92
C ALA A 620 -16.27 19.38 32.01
N ARG A 621 -17.49 19.72 32.47
CA ARG A 621 -18.34 20.70 31.79
C ARG A 621 -17.68 22.06 31.64
N GLU A 622 -16.94 22.49 32.65
CA GLU A 622 -16.26 23.77 32.69
C GLU A 622 -14.74 23.60 32.86
N VAL A 623 -13.97 24.41 32.14
CA VAL A 623 -12.53 24.54 32.34
C VAL A 623 -12.30 25.71 33.29
N GLY A 624 -12.06 25.38 34.57
CA GLY A 624 -11.80 26.36 35.62
C GLY A 624 -10.32 26.61 35.94
N ASP A 625 -9.43 25.69 35.54
CA ASP A 625 -7.97 25.80 35.66
C ASP A 625 -7.28 24.86 34.67
N SER A 626 -5.96 25.00 34.51
CA SER A 626 -5.10 24.08 33.75
C SER A 626 -3.75 23.94 34.47
N SER A 627 -3.13 22.76 34.35
CA SER A 627 -1.75 22.56 34.82
C SER A 627 -0.74 23.39 34.02
N LEU A 628 -1.14 23.85 32.84
CA LEU A 628 -0.33 24.70 31.97
C LEU A 628 -0.81 26.15 32.07
N LYS A 629 0.13 27.05 32.34
CA LYS A 629 -0.14 28.48 32.50
C LYS A 629 0.85 29.31 31.70
N LEU A 630 0.39 30.46 31.23
CA LEU A 630 1.21 31.45 30.55
C LEU A 630 1.66 32.53 31.53
N SER A 631 2.87 33.03 31.31
CA SER A 631 3.34 34.28 31.90
C SER A 631 2.61 35.48 31.29
N ASN A 632 2.84 36.67 31.83
CA ASN A 632 2.32 37.90 31.23
C ASN A 632 2.84 38.10 29.81
N GLU A 633 4.12 37.84 29.55
CA GLU A 633 4.73 37.92 28.23
C GLU A 633 4.14 36.90 27.25
N GLY A 634 3.89 35.66 27.71
CA GLY A 634 3.24 34.63 26.91
C GLY A 634 1.80 35.00 26.53
N ALA A 635 1.05 35.59 27.47
CA ALA A 635 -0.31 36.08 27.23
C ALA A 635 -0.34 37.27 26.26
N GLU A 636 0.56 38.24 26.44
CA GLU A 636 0.72 39.39 25.54
C GLU A 636 1.08 38.94 24.12
N LYS A 637 1.95 37.93 23.99
CA LYS A 637 2.33 37.35 22.69
C LYS A 637 1.14 36.72 21.96
N LEU A 638 0.23 36.07 22.68
CA LEU A 638 -0.99 35.53 22.09
C LEU A 638 -2.01 36.61 21.75
N GLY A 639 -2.00 37.71 22.49
CA GLY A 639 -2.83 38.89 22.32
C GLY A 639 -4.26 38.73 22.82
N ASP A 640 -4.89 39.85 23.18
CA ASP A 640 -6.22 39.89 23.80
C ASP A 640 -7.32 39.27 22.94
N ARG A 641 -7.15 39.26 21.61
CA ARG A 641 -8.11 38.61 20.69
C ARG A 641 -8.29 37.12 21.00
N ARG A 642 -7.25 36.43 21.51
CA ARG A 642 -7.30 34.99 21.83
C ARG A 642 -7.75 34.71 23.26
N LYS A 643 -8.00 35.76 24.04
CA LYS A 643 -8.46 35.67 25.42
C LYS A 643 -9.94 35.29 25.43
N VAL A 644 -10.25 34.15 26.04
CA VAL A 644 -11.61 33.61 26.09
C VAL A 644 -12.29 34.05 27.39
N LYS A 645 -13.49 34.62 27.27
CA LYS A 645 -14.28 35.07 28.42
C LYS A 645 -15.00 33.90 29.12
N PRO A 646 -15.25 34.00 30.44
CA PRO A 646 -16.11 33.05 31.14
C PRO A 646 -17.46 32.86 30.45
N GLY A 647 -17.97 31.63 30.44
CA GLY A 647 -19.23 31.23 29.80
C GLY A 647 -19.16 31.04 28.27
N SER A 648 -17.99 31.23 27.66
CA SER A 648 -17.80 30.94 26.22
C SER A 648 -17.80 29.42 25.96
N LEU A 649 -18.39 29.00 24.84
CA LEU A 649 -18.39 27.60 24.41
C LEU A 649 -17.10 27.28 23.65
N LEU A 650 -16.33 26.32 24.16
CA LEU A 650 -15.11 25.82 23.56
C LEU A 650 -15.40 24.54 22.76
N MET A 651 -14.73 24.39 21.62
CA MET A 651 -14.75 23.17 20.80
C MET A 651 -13.34 22.84 20.31
N SER A 652 -12.92 21.59 20.45
CA SER A 652 -11.70 21.10 19.80
C SER A 652 -11.94 20.80 18.32
N PHE A 653 -11.03 21.25 17.47
CA PHE A 653 -11.11 21.09 16.02
C PHE A 653 -9.85 20.42 15.42
N LYS A 654 -8.92 20.01 16.28
CA LYS A 654 -7.82 19.09 15.96
C LYS A 654 -7.80 17.93 16.97
N LEU A 655 -7.20 16.80 16.60
CA LEU A 655 -7.09 15.59 17.43
C LEU A 655 -8.46 14.98 17.72
N THR A 656 -9.08 15.29 18.86
CA THR A 656 -10.42 14.81 19.24
C THR A 656 -11.45 15.80 18.74
N LEU A 657 -12.01 15.62 17.53
CA LEU A 657 -12.95 16.58 16.95
C LEU A 657 -14.27 16.68 17.73
N GLY A 658 -14.75 17.91 17.91
CA GLY A 658 -16.07 18.18 18.48
C GLY A 658 -16.17 18.07 19.99
N LYS A 659 -15.08 17.80 20.71
CA LYS A 659 -15.09 17.80 22.18
C LYS A 659 -15.39 19.21 22.67
N THR A 660 -16.33 19.35 23.60
CA THR A 660 -16.84 20.63 24.08
C THR A 660 -16.59 20.85 25.57
N ALA A 661 -16.46 22.12 25.96
CA ALA A 661 -16.45 22.58 27.35
C ALA A 661 -16.85 24.06 27.40
N PHE A 662 -17.24 24.55 28.56
CA PHE A 662 -17.38 25.99 28.80
C PHE A 662 -16.13 26.54 29.46
N ALA A 663 -15.76 27.78 29.14
CA ALA A 663 -14.74 28.48 29.90
C ALA A 663 -15.31 28.88 31.27
N GLY A 664 -14.84 28.24 32.36
CA GLY A 664 -15.30 28.56 33.71
C GLY A 664 -14.65 29.84 34.28
N LYS A 665 -13.47 30.18 33.76
CA LYS A 665 -12.75 31.42 34.03
C LYS A 665 -12.23 32.02 32.73
N GLU A 666 -11.72 33.23 32.82
CA GLU A 666 -10.95 33.83 31.74
C GLU A 666 -9.70 32.97 31.47
N LEU A 667 -9.48 32.59 30.22
CA LEU A 667 -8.41 31.67 29.84
C LEU A 667 -7.94 31.87 28.40
N PHE A 668 -6.76 31.35 28.10
CA PHE A 668 -6.27 31.12 26.75
C PHE A 668 -6.40 29.63 26.41
N THR A 669 -6.42 29.31 25.12
CA THR A 669 -6.41 27.92 24.64
C THR A 669 -5.27 27.70 23.66
N ASN A 670 -4.86 26.44 23.46
CA ASN A 670 -3.88 26.09 22.44
C ASN A 670 -4.49 26.08 21.02
N GLU A 671 -3.67 25.86 19.99
CA GLU A 671 -4.03 25.91 18.57
C GLU A 671 -4.95 24.77 18.08
N ALA A 672 -5.43 23.92 19.00
CA ALA A 672 -6.32 22.80 18.74
C ALA A 672 -7.76 23.07 19.19
N ILE A 673 -8.00 24.17 19.92
CA ILE A 673 -9.30 24.56 20.46
C ILE A 673 -9.73 25.90 19.86
N SER A 674 -11.01 26.01 19.55
CA SER A 674 -11.67 27.26 19.17
C SER A 674 -12.72 27.62 20.21
N SER A 675 -12.81 28.90 20.55
CA SER A 675 -14.00 29.46 21.19
C SER A 675 -15.00 29.87 20.12
N LEU A 676 -16.27 29.47 20.28
CA LEU A 676 -17.36 29.77 19.36
C LEU A 676 -18.03 31.08 19.79
N VAL A 677 -17.92 32.11 18.94
CA VAL A 677 -18.59 33.39 19.16
C VAL A 677 -19.91 33.36 18.40
N LEU A 678 -21.00 33.10 19.10
CA LEU A 678 -22.35 33.02 18.52
C LEU A 678 -22.85 34.39 18.10
N LYS A 679 -23.65 34.44 17.02
CA LYS A 679 -24.37 35.67 16.65
C LYS A 679 -25.33 36.07 17.75
N LYS A 680 -25.63 37.37 17.84
CA LYS A 680 -26.46 37.93 18.91
C LYS A 680 -27.82 37.23 19.06
N GLU A 681 -28.47 36.84 17.97
CA GLU A 681 -29.74 36.10 18.03
C GLU A 681 -29.62 34.64 18.51
N PHE A 682 -28.41 34.05 18.43
CA PHE A 682 -28.14 32.68 18.86
C PHE A 682 -27.39 32.59 20.19
N ASP A 683 -26.86 33.70 20.71
CA ASP A 683 -26.11 33.74 21.97
C ASP A 683 -27.02 33.66 23.20
N THR A 684 -27.68 32.52 23.35
CA THR A 684 -28.56 32.19 24.47
C THR A 684 -28.01 30.98 25.22
N LYS A 685 -28.35 30.86 26.50
CA LYS A 685 -28.00 29.67 27.31
C LYS A 685 -28.51 28.39 26.64
N GLU A 686 -29.76 28.35 26.19
CA GLU A 686 -30.36 27.18 25.55
C GLU A 686 -29.55 26.68 24.35
N ILE A 687 -29.13 27.58 23.45
CA ILE A 687 -28.38 27.21 22.25
C ILE A 687 -26.97 26.77 22.59
N LYS A 688 -26.30 27.46 23.53
CA LYS A 688 -24.99 27.05 24.04
C LYS A 688 -25.01 25.65 24.63
N GLU A 689 -26.02 25.34 25.45
CA GLU A 689 -26.24 24.01 26.04
C GLU A 689 -26.53 22.95 24.97
N TYR A 690 -27.34 23.29 23.98
CA TYR A 690 -27.63 22.40 22.87
C TYR A 690 -26.36 22.07 22.07
N LEU A 691 -25.59 23.08 21.66
CA LEU A 691 -24.33 22.89 20.92
C LEU A 691 -23.28 22.14 21.76
N TYR A 692 -23.19 22.40 23.06
CA TYR A 692 -22.34 21.65 23.99
C TYR A 692 -22.58 20.13 23.89
N HIS A 693 -23.83 19.71 23.75
CA HIS A 693 -24.18 18.28 23.64
C HIS A 693 -24.14 17.71 22.23
N VAL A 694 -24.38 18.54 21.20
CA VAL A 694 -24.51 18.08 19.81
C VAL A 694 -23.17 17.99 19.10
N LEU A 695 -22.27 18.96 19.29
CA LEU A 695 -20.96 18.97 18.62
C LEU A 695 -20.15 17.67 18.84
N PRO A 696 -20.11 17.08 20.05
CA PRO A 696 -19.37 15.83 20.27
C PRO A 696 -19.90 14.61 19.51
N VAL A 697 -21.12 14.67 18.98
CA VAL A 697 -21.77 13.53 18.28
C VAL A 697 -21.90 13.74 16.78
N ILE A 698 -21.37 14.85 16.24
CA ILE A 698 -21.33 15.10 14.79
C ILE A 698 -20.32 14.16 14.13
N ASP A 699 -20.69 13.61 12.97
CA ASP A 699 -19.72 12.98 12.08
C ASP A 699 -18.93 14.08 11.35
N TYR A 700 -17.66 14.23 11.73
CA TYR A 700 -16.76 15.22 11.15
C TYR A 700 -16.03 14.74 9.89
N THR A 701 -16.18 13.48 9.51
CA THR A 701 -15.59 12.90 8.28
C THR A 701 -15.86 13.69 6.98
N PRO A 702 -17.03 14.34 6.76
CA PRO A 702 -17.26 15.18 5.56
C PRO A 702 -16.33 16.36 5.45
N TYR A 703 -16.07 16.96 6.61
CA TYR A 703 -15.52 18.30 6.71
C TYR A 703 -14.02 18.23 7.01
N ALA A 704 -13.56 17.13 7.61
CA ALA A 704 -12.20 16.98 8.10
C ALA A 704 -11.25 16.34 7.10
N GLN A 705 -10.01 16.78 7.15
CA GLN A 705 -8.89 16.23 6.39
C GLN A 705 -8.14 15.21 7.26
N ARG A 706 -7.56 14.16 6.66
CA ARG A 706 -6.67 13.25 7.40
C ARG A 706 -5.37 13.97 7.75
N ALA A 707 -4.89 13.79 8.97
CA ALA A 707 -3.58 14.23 9.43
C ALA A 707 -2.91 13.12 10.25
N ALA A 708 -1.62 13.28 10.56
CA ALA A 708 -0.82 12.27 11.26
C ALA A 708 -1.39 11.84 12.63
N LYS A 709 -2.23 12.68 13.26
CA LYS A 709 -2.88 12.42 14.57
C LYS A 709 -4.40 12.23 14.47
N GLY A 710 -4.92 11.90 13.28
CA GLY A 710 -6.35 11.69 13.03
C GLY A 710 -6.97 12.75 12.12
N LEU A 711 -8.30 12.77 12.06
CA LEU A 711 -9.04 13.80 11.31
C LEU A 711 -8.84 15.19 11.95
N THR A 712 -8.66 16.21 11.12
CA THR A 712 -8.50 17.61 11.55
C THR A 712 -9.37 18.54 10.72
N LEU A 713 -9.90 19.58 11.36
CA LEU A 713 -10.48 20.73 10.68
C LEU A 713 -9.43 21.84 10.60
N ASN A 714 -9.53 22.69 9.57
CA ASN A 714 -8.81 23.97 9.53
C ASN A 714 -9.81 25.11 9.75
N LYS A 715 -9.31 26.35 9.84
CA LYS A 715 -10.14 27.53 10.13
C LYS A 715 -11.23 27.74 9.07
N GLU A 716 -10.94 27.39 7.82
CA GLU A 716 -11.85 27.55 6.68
C GLU A 716 -12.95 26.49 6.65
N LEU A 717 -12.72 25.33 7.27
CA LEU A 717 -13.65 24.19 7.27
C LEU A 717 -14.57 24.16 8.50
N ILE A 718 -14.17 24.74 9.64
CA ILE A 718 -15.02 24.82 10.84
C ILE A 718 -16.41 25.43 10.53
N PRO A 719 -16.53 26.55 9.79
CA PRO A 719 -17.83 27.14 9.47
C PRO A 719 -18.75 26.21 8.68
N THR A 720 -18.19 25.34 7.84
CA THR A 720 -18.93 24.44 6.95
C THR A 720 -19.54 23.22 7.65
N VAL A 721 -19.22 23.01 8.93
CA VAL A 721 -19.75 21.89 9.71
C VAL A 721 -21.26 22.09 9.89
N VAL A 722 -22.05 21.14 9.38
CA VAL A 722 -23.50 21.15 9.54
C VAL A 722 -23.90 20.46 10.84
N VAL A 723 -24.72 21.14 11.64
CA VAL A 723 -25.34 20.59 12.85
C VAL A 723 -26.85 20.45 12.68
N PRO A 724 -27.49 19.44 13.31
CA PRO A 724 -28.94 19.43 13.43
C PRO A 724 -29.37 20.62 14.29
N PHE A 725 -30.35 21.38 13.83
CA PHE A 725 -30.82 22.59 14.49
C PHE A 725 -32.36 22.67 14.47
N PRO A 726 -33.06 21.79 15.22
CA PRO A 726 -34.52 21.73 15.27
C PRO A 726 -35.09 22.94 16.02
N LYS A 727 -36.43 23.06 16.08
CA LYS A 727 -37.13 24.15 16.78
C LYS A 727 -36.81 24.16 18.29
N ALA A 728 -36.99 25.31 18.94
CA ALA A 728 -36.65 25.52 20.36
C ALA A 728 -37.20 24.45 21.30
N SER A 729 -38.50 24.13 21.17
CA SER A 729 -39.16 23.09 21.98
C SER A 729 -38.48 21.72 21.90
N ASP A 730 -37.89 21.39 20.75
CA ASP A 730 -37.23 20.10 20.55
C ASP A 730 -35.78 20.13 21.05
N ARG A 731 -35.08 21.25 20.90
CA ARG A 731 -33.74 21.44 21.49
C ARG A 731 -33.77 21.30 23.00
N GLU A 732 -34.74 21.96 23.67
CA GLU A 732 -34.91 21.83 25.12
C GLU A 732 -35.17 20.38 25.55
N LYS A 733 -36.03 19.65 24.84
CA LYS A 733 -36.30 18.24 25.12
C LYS A 733 -35.04 17.38 24.97
N ILE A 734 -34.24 17.64 23.93
CA ILE A 734 -32.97 16.93 23.68
C ILE A 734 -31.99 17.18 24.82
N VAL A 735 -31.78 18.45 25.22
CA VAL A 735 -30.88 18.82 26.33
C VAL A 735 -31.34 18.15 27.63
N LYS A 736 -32.61 18.31 28.02
CA LYS A 736 -33.17 17.69 29.24
C LYS A 736 -32.99 16.18 29.26
N LYS A 737 -33.25 15.51 28.14
CA LYS A 737 -33.08 14.06 28.03
C LYS A 737 -31.62 13.64 28.13
N LYS A 738 -30.71 14.40 27.52
CA LYS A 738 -29.26 14.12 27.58
C LYS A 738 -28.70 14.32 28.98
N GLU A 739 -29.07 15.39 29.67
CA GLU A 739 -28.70 15.64 31.07
C GLU A 739 -29.21 14.55 32.00
N LYS A 740 -30.44 14.07 31.80
CA LYS A 740 -30.99 12.92 32.53
C LYS A 740 -30.10 11.67 32.36
N PHE A 741 -29.73 11.33 31.12
CA PHE A 741 -28.85 10.18 30.87
C PHE A 741 -27.44 10.34 31.43
N ILE A 742 -26.90 11.56 31.43
CA ILE A 742 -25.59 11.84 32.04
C ILE A 742 -25.66 11.60 33.55
N LYS A 743 -26.73 12.06 34.20
CA LYS A 743 -26.95 11.84 35.64
C LYS A 743 -27.09 10.35 35.95
N GLU A 744 -27.92 9.62 35.22
CA GLU A 744 -28.10 8.17 35.38
C GLU A 744 -26.77 7.41 35.22
N LYS A 745 -25.93 7.82 34.25
CA LYS A 745 -24.60 7.25 34.07
C LYS A 745 -23.70 7.48 35.29
N GLN A 746 -23.67 8.71 35.82
CA GLN A 746 -22.86 9.05 37.00
C GLN A 746 -23.32 8.28 38.24
N ASP A 747 -24.63 8.14 38.45
CA ASP A 747 -25.19 7.38 39.56
C ASP A 747 -24.79 5.89 39.48
N LEU A 748 -24.81 5.31 38.27
CA LEU A 748 -24.36 3.94 38.02
C LEU A 748 -22.85 3.75 38.23
N GLU A 749 -22.01 4.69 37.75
CA GLU A 749 -20.56 4.64 37.96
C GLU A 749 -20.21 4.72 39.45
N LEU A 750 -20.92 5.54 40.22
CA LEU A 750 -20.76 5.63 41.68
C LEU A 750 -21.20 4.33 42.38
N ALA A 751 -22.31 3.74 41.95
CA ALA A 751 -22.78 2.45 42.49
C ALA A 751 -21.78 1.32 42.22
N LEU A 752 -21.22 1.26 41.01
CA LEU A 752 -20.21 0.27 40.63
C LEU A 752 -18.92 0.41 41.48
N LYS A 753 -18.47 1.65 41.70
CA LYS A 753 -17.30 1.91 42.55
C LYS A 753 -17.52 1.42 43.98
N LYS A 754 -18.66 1.74 44.59
CA LYS A 754 -19.01 1.25 45.95
C LYS A 754 -19.05 -0.27 46.02
N ASN A 755 -19.60 -0.93 44.99
CA ASN A 755 -19.65 -2.39 44.95
C ASN A 755 -18.25 -3.02 44.84
N THR A 756 -17.34 -2.37 44.10
CA THR A 756 -15.95 -2.79 43.98
C THR A 756 -15.22 -2.69 45.34
N GLU A 757 -15.44 -1.59 46.07
CA GLU A 757 -14.89 -1.38 47.42
C GLU A 757 -15.43 -2.45 48.40
N LEU A 758 -16.73 -2.72 48.40
CA LEU A 758 -17.34 -3.80 49.21
C LEU A 758 -16.78 -5.18 48.88
N TYR A 759 -16.53 -5.46 47.60
CA TYR A 759 -15.95 -6.74 47.18
C TYR A 759 -14.48 -6.87 47.63
N GLN A 760 -13.71 -5.79 47.62
CA GLN A 760 -12.36 -5.76 48.18
C GLN A 760 -12.37 -5.99 49.69
N GLU A 761 -13.27 -5.30 50.43
CA GLU A 761 -13.44 -5.52 51.87
C GLU A 761 -13.85 -6.97 52.20
N PHE A 762 -14.73 -7.56 51.39
CA PHE A 762 -15.12 -8.97 51.53
C PHE A 762 -13.92 -9.91 51.33
N ILE A 763 -13.13 -9.70 50.28
CA ILE A 763 -11.90 -10.49 50.02
C ILE A 763 -10.92 -10.35 51.18
N GLU A 764 -10.67 -9.13 51.67
CA GLU A 764 -9.77 -8.90 52.81
C GLU A 764 -10.25 -9.58 54.09
N ARG A 765 -11.57 -9.70 54.28
CA ARG A 765 -12.15 -10.42 55.42
C ARG A 765 -12.02 -11.94 55.30
N GLU A 766 -12.19 -12.51 54.11
CA GLU A 766 -12.06 -13.97 53.90
C GLU A 766 -10.59 -14.44 53.88
N ILE A 767 -9.64 -13.52 53.62
CA ILE A 767 -8.20 -13.81 53.66
C ILE A 767 -7.61 -13.72 55.09
N ARG A 768 -8.30 -13.06 56.03
CA ARG A 768 -7.94 -13.00 57.46
C ARG A 768 -8.57 -14.15 58.24
#